data_AF-A0A6J4SFU9-F1
#
_entry.id   AF-A0A6J4SFU9-F1
#
_cell.length_a   1.000
_cell.length_b   1.000
_cell.length_c   1.000
_cell.angle_alpha   90.00
_cell.angle_beta   90.00
_cell.angle_gamma   90.00
#
_symmetry.space_group_name_H-M   'P 1'
#
loop_
_entity.id
_entity.type
_entity.pdbx_description
1 polymer ?
#
loop_
_entity_poly.entity_id
_entity_poly.type
_entity_poly.pdbx_seq_one_letter_code
_entity_poly.pdbx_strand_id
1 'polypeptide(L)'
;MPTGDSESIADVSEHTHTVAHGPGLPSLRLIEWIPSSRVGGMLRVRGEVGDPVRAAAGAPVLALRDGDGTRTLAPALGDDSSGGDGWRAAYLVATQAIAGAEALWLEWPDGARVALPPVDVTQGHVLGENPAPAQAEAEVFDRAVLAERRAQRAESAQRAQARAAAEAMAALGALERRVEELTRERDELATRPAPADRAPMRLVPADAPHDESLRKELEAARSLQREAEARERRQGAELVDELGALGRLRLQASQLRLRLRTQMATASADRVRLAVLESEDRSFRDRLRDARIELESLRVRSAAEQVQRQQLVGQLDAERASSRRAARERDELRDALSAERTERARLESELARRGAEDEGAQAAVAQLEGELSAQQRRAAGESAHLRTRIEELGELLRAERVSRASLALDLKIARSRAGAARAEADVAAAESALLRAQAASAMEELRVVRETLAEAQGRLRRAAAAAGEAAPLEAASPSPAEGPAPTPAPELVHELQERIAELQRAAVVDEEGWRQRESAHRPAAITASADAAGVAARLDAAAASLRARVTPDAAVVPVERGNGARGAADPASTEVPAASATSLVRRAPAAMVHVRPTSAPSIAGGTRRLPSLRGALVRLAVEDPVAAARLLAALLPAQGAFLAGDIDYDLTIREVGTFAITVAGGRTSVRPLRRPRSRREAELHVTLHALTLAELLAGRSRRVGRVLAPIKLRGSRRRLAMLAELTAVRCRLGDLARAGARLDPALLARALPFAIDARDTDGHHFTIAQEIVDGTPRTWLISVAGRRGLSVSAGPSDERPDARVTMTRETFDRLLRGERPDRSQKPWVRGDFAAVDAVRAWIEAALA
;
A
#
# COMPACT_ATOMS: atom_id res chain seq x y z
N MET A 1 -51.30 13.39 14.24
CA MET A 1 -51.73 12.17 13.53
C MET A 1 -51.64 12.43 12.03
N PRO A 2 -50.50 12.18 11.37
CA PRO A 2 -50.45 12.12 9.92
C PRO A 2 -50.54 10.65 9.46
N THR A 3 -51.35 10.44 8.42
CA THR A 3 -51.54 9.20 7.67
C THR A 3 -50.24 8.78 7.00
N GLY A 4 -49.90 7.50 7.10
CA GLY A 4 -48.66 6.94 6.57
C GLY A 4 -48.63 6.89 5.04
N ASP A 5 -47.58 7.46 4.48
CA ASP A 5 -47.19 7.29 3.08
C ASP A 5 -46.65 5.88 2.86
N SER A 6 -47.28 5.17 1.92
CA SER A 6 -46.86 3.86 1.45
C SER A 6 -45.55 3.97 0.66
N GLU A 7 -44.50 3.27 1.12
CA GLU A 7 -43.22 3.16 0.43
C GLU A 7 -43.40 2.53 -0.98
N SER A 8 -43.02 3.31 -1.99
CA SER A 8 -42.84 2.88 -3.38
C SER A 8 -41.66 1.91 -3.49
N ILE A 9 -41.93 0.65 -3.84
CA ILE A 9 -40.93 -0.35 -4.23
C ILE A 9 -40.38 0.03 -5.62
N ALA A 10 -39.07 -0.17 -5.80
CA ALA A 10 -38.30 0.27 -6.96
C ALA A 10 -38.80 -0.27 -8.31
N ASP A 11 -38.75 0.59 -9.34
CA ASP A 11 -38.98 0.27 -10.75
C ASP A 11 -38.03 -0.83 -11.25
N VAL A 12 -38.60 -2.00 -11.51
CA VAL A 12 -38.06 -2.98 -12.45
C VAL A 12 -38.51 -2.52 -13.83
N SER A 13 -37.62 -2.52 -14.84
CA SER A 13 -37.95 -2.10 -16.20
C SER A 13 -39.02 -3.00 -16.83
N GLU A 14 -40.30 -2.67 -16.60
CA GLU A 14 -41.45 -3.33 -17.20
C GLU A 14 -41.53 -2.95 -18.69
N HIS A 15 -41.38 -3.93 -19.57
CA HIS A 15 -41.66 -3.75 -21.00
C HIS A 15 -43.16 -3.95 -21.20
N THR A 16 -43.92 -2.86 -21.12
CA THR A 16 -45.39 -2.89 -21.26
C THR A 16 -45.77 -2.95 -22.75
N HIS A 17 -46.17 -4.13 -23.22
CA HIS A 17 -46.76 -4.27 -24.55
C HIS A 17 -48.28 -4.18 -24.43
N THR A 18 -48.85 -3.03 -24.84
CA THR A 18 -50.30 -2.90 -25.01
C THR A 18 -50.67 -3.32 -26.42
N VAL A 19 -51.38 -4.43 -26.58
CA VAL A 19 -51.91 -4.88 -27.87
C VAL A 19 -53.42 -4.65 -27.88
N ALA A 20 -53.89 -3.77 -28.74
CA ALA A 20 -55.31 -3.52 -28.91
C ALA A 20 -55.93 -4.63 -29.77
N HIS A 21 -56.97 -5.28 -29.25
CA HIS A 21 -57.75 -6.28 -29.97
C HIS A 21 -59.15 -5.73 -30.29
N GLY A 22 -59.87 -6.38 -31.22
CA GLY A 22 -61.20 -5.95 -31.66
C GLY A 22 -62.20 -5.78 -30.51
N PRO A 23 -63.25 -4.97 -30.69
CA PRO A 23 -64.24 -4.68 -29.64
C PRO A 23 -64.83 -5.97 -29.07
N GLY A 24 -64.75 -6.13 -27.75
CA GLY A 24 -65.24 -7.30 -27.02
C GLY A 24 -64.20 -8.39 -26.72
N LEU A 25 -62.93 -8.22 -27.10
CA LEU A 25 -61.83 -9.11 -26.66
C LEU A 25 -61.10 -8.53 -25.43
N PRO A 26 -60.58 -9.37 -24.52
CA PRO A 26 -59.80 -8.91 -23.38
C PRO A 26 -58.49 -8.26 -23.86
N SER A 27 -58.14 -7.11 -23.29
CA SER A 27 -56.91 -6.38 -23.64
C SER A 27 -55.73 -6.88 -22.83
N LEU A 28 -54.62 -7.16 -23.49
CA LEU A 28 -53.36 -7.57 -22.85
C LEU A 28 -52.55 -6.34 -22.44
N ARG A 29 -52.14 -6.30 -21.16
CA ARG A 29 -51.32 -5.22 -20.60
C ARG A 29 -49.85 -5.62 -20.42
N LEU A 30 -49.58 -6.86 -20.02
CA LEU A 30 -48.23 -7.32 -19.74
C LEU A 30 -48.07 -8.77 -20.18
N ILE A 31 -46.96 -9.04 -20.84
CA ILE A 31 -46.46 -10.38 -21.15
C ILE A 31 -44.99 -10.40 -20.73
N GLU A 32 -44.67 -11.22 -19.75
CA GLU A 32 -43.33 -11.29 -19.16
C GLU A 32 -42.84 -12.75 -19.15
N TRP A 33 -41.66 -13.00 -19.70
CA TRP A 33 -40.99 -14.28 -19.63
C TRP A 33 -39.94 -14.26 -18.50
N ILE A 34 -40.08 -15.18 -17.54
CA ILE A 34 -39.13 -15.35 -16.44
C ILE A 34 -38.43 -16.70 -16.59
N PRO A 35 -37.13 -16.76 -16.93
CA PRO A 35 -36.40 -18.01 -17.00
C PRO A 35 -36.31 -18.64 -15.61
N SER A 36 -36.83 -19.86 -15.46
CA SER A 36 -36.83 -20.59 -14.18
C SER A 36 -35.74 -21.67 -14.14
N SER A 37 -35.33 -22.15 -15.31
CA SER A 37 -34.29 -23.17 -15.50
C SER A 37 -33.74 -23.10 -16.93
N ARG A 38 -32.70 -23.89 -17.23
CA ARG A 38 -32.18 -24.04 -18.60
C ARG A 38 -33.19 -24.66 -19.59
N VAL A 39 -34.20 -25.37 -19.09
CA VAL A 39 -35.14 -26.15 -19.91
C VAL A 39 -36.53 -25.50 -19.98
N GLY A 40 -36.86 -24.61 -19.05
CA GLY A 40 -38.17 -23.96 -19.00
C GLY A 40 -38.21 -22.68 -18.19
N GLY A 41 -39.26 -21.90 -18.43
CA GLY A 41 -39.53 -20.64 -17.75
C GLY A 41 -41.01 -20.47 -17.46
N MET A 42 -41.33 -19.34 -16.86
CA MET A 42 -42.69 -18.95 -16.51
C MET A 42 -43.10 -17.77 -17.39
N LEU A 43 -44.16 -17.95 -18.17
CA LEU A 43 -44.80 -16.89 -18.92
C LEU A 43 -45.91 -16.28 -18.05
N ARG A 44 -45.73 -15.03 -17.63
CA ARG A 44 -46.74 -14.27 -16.89
C ARG A 44 -47.49 -13.38 -17.85
N VAL A 45 -48.82 -13.47 -17.82
CA VAL A 45 -49.70 -12.64 -18.63
C VAL A 45 -50.70 -11.91 -17.74
N ARG A 46 -50.88 -10.63 -18.01
CA ARG A 46 -51.87 -9.77 -17.35
C ARG A 46 -52.70 -9.04 -18.40
N GLY A 47 -54.01 -9.00 -18.18
CA GLY A 47 -54.92 -8.24 -19.03
C GLY A 47 -56.08 -7.65 -18.25
N GLU A 48 -56.93 -6.91 -18.96
CA GLU A 48 -58.21 -6.40 -18.46
C GLU A 48 -59.35 -7.16 -19.11
N VAL A 49 -60.39 -7.46 -18.33
CA VAL A 49 -61.58 -8.09 -18.87
C VAL A 49 -62.57 -6.99 -19.22
N GLY A 50 -62.78 -6.74 -20.51
CA GLY A 50 -63.75 -5.75 -20.97
C GLY A 50 -65.22 -6.12 -20.67
N ASP A 51 -65.48 -7.39 -20.35
CA ASP A 51 -66.81 -7.92 -20.00
C ASP A 51 -66.76 -8.68 -18.66
N PRO A 52 -67.41 -8.20 -17.60
CA PRO A 52 -67.39 -8.84 -16.28
C PRO A 52 -67.98 -10.26 -16.28
N VAL A 53 -68.87 -10.61 -17.22
CA VAL A 53 -69.41 -11.96 -17.34
C VAL A 53 -68.31 -12.95 -17.73
N ARG A 54 -67.35 -12.52 -18.55
CA ARG A 54 -66.20 -13.34 -18.97
C ARG A 54 -65.16 -13.49 -17.87
N ALA A 55 -65.07 -12.53 -16.92
CA ALA A 55 -64.18 -12.64 -15.77
C ALA A 55 -64.58 -13.81 -14.85
N ALA A 56 -65.88 -14.13 -14.78
CA ALA A 56 -66.40 -15.25 -14.01
C ALA A 56 -66.22 -16.62 -14.69
N ALA A 57 -65.88 -16.67 -15.98
CA ALA A 57 -65.80 -17.92 -16.75
C ALA A 57 -64.53 -18.74 -16.48
N GLY A 58 -63.54 -18.20 -15.76
CA GLY A 58 -62.29 -18.87 -15.41
C GLY A 58 -61.07 -18.34 -16.17
N ALA A 59 -59.88 -18.72 -15.71
CA ALA A 59 -58.61 -18.28 -16.29
C ALA A 59 -58.38 -18.88 -17.70
N PRO A 60 -57.81 -18.12 -18.65
CA PRO A 60 -57.53 -18.63 -20.00
C PRO A 60 -56.48 -19.75 -19.97
N VAL A 61 -56.56 -20.67 -20.93
CA VAL A 61 -55.47 -21.62 -21.21
C VAL A 61 -54.50 -21.02 -22.22
N LEU A 62 -53.21 -21.32 -22.08
CA LEU A 62 -52.20 -20.94 -23.06
C LEU A 62 -52.12 -22.02 -24.13
N ALA A 63 -52.44 -21.66 -25.37
CA ALA A 63 -52.33 -22.55 -26.51
C ALA A 63 -51.10 -22.19 -27.35
N LEU A 64 -50.36 -23.21 -27.76
CA LEU A 64 -49.18 -23.10 -28.60
C LEU A 64 -49.30 -24.08 -29.77
N ARG A 65 -49.07 -23.59 -30.99
CA ARG A 65 -49.04 -24.40 -32.21
C ARG A 65 -47.59 -24.59 -32.65
N ASP A 66 -47.19 -25.84 -32.82
CA ASP A 66 -45.86 -26.26 -33.26
C ASP A 66 -46.03 -27.36 -34.32
N GLY A 67 -45.66 -27.05 -35.57
CA GLY A 67 -45.93 -27.89 -36.74
C GLY A 67 -47.42 -28.26 -36.87
N ASP A 68 -47.71 -29.56 -36.81
CA ASP A 68 -49.07 -30.12 -37.01
C ASP A 68 -49.93 -30.18 -35.73
N GLY A 69 -49.39 -29.81 -34.56
CA GLY A 69 -50.05 -29.99 -33.26
C GLY A 69 -50.37 -28.69 -32.53
N THR A 70 -51.53 -28.64 -31.86
CA THR A 70 -51.84 -27.61 -30.85
C THR A 70 -51.72 -28.23 -29.46
N ARG A 71 -50.94 -27.60 -28.58
CA ARG A 71 -50.82 -27.97 -27.16
C ARG A 71 -51.44 -26.87 -26.31
N THR A 72 -52.24 -27.26 -25.32
CA THR A 72 -52.87 -26.34 -24.37
C THR A 72 -52.30 -26.55 -22.97
N LEU A 73 -51.93 -25.46 -22.30
CA LEU A 73 -51.38 -25.43 -20.96
C LEU A 73 -52.34 -24.69 -20.02
N ALA A 74 -52.76 -25.37 -18.97
CA ALA A 74 -53.51 -24.74 -17.88
C ALA A 74 -52.59 -23.79 -17.08
N PRO A 75 -53.14 -22.71 -16.51
CA PRO A 75 -52.37 -21.80 -15.67
C PRO A 75 -51.85 -22.53 -14.42
N ALA A 76 -50.56 -22.39 -14.14
CA ALA A 76 -49.88 -22.99 -12.99
C ALA A 76 -50.19 -22.25 -11.68
N LEU A 77 -50.47 -20.95 -11.78
CA LEU A 77 -51.06 -20.14 -10.71
C LEU A 77 -52.21 -19.34 -11.31
N GLY A 78 -53.45 -19.73 -10.97
CA GLY A 78 -54.61 -18.86 -11.07
C GLY A 78 -54.69 -18.07 -9.77
N ASP A 79 -54.64 -16.74 -9.87
CA ASP A 79 -54.84 -15.87 -8.72
C ASP A 79 -56.33 -15.50 -8.70
N ASP A 80 -57.13 -16.22 -7.90
CA ASP A 80 -58.57 -15.92 -7.72
C ASP A 80 -58.81 -14.55 -7.04
N SER A 81 -57.74 -13.85 -6.62
CA SER A 81 -57.80 -12.51 -6.05
C SER A 81 -57.96 -11.42 -7.12
N SER A 82 -59.04 -11.48 -7.89
CA SER A 82 -59.49 -10.43 -8.81
C SER A 82 -60.10 -9.23 -8.05
N GLY A 83 -59.30 -8.58 -7.21
CA GLY A 83 -59.69 -7.36 -6.49
C GLY A 83 -59.70 -6.08 -7.34
N GLY A 84 -59.62 -6.19 -8.66
CA GLY A 84 -59.69 -5.08 -9.62
C GLY A 84 -59.97 -5.61 -11.02
N ASP A 85 -60.32 -4.73 -11.96
CA ASP A 85 -60.84 -5.03 -13.32
C ASP A 85 -59.88 -5.84 -14.26
N GLY A 86 -58.84 -6.47 -13.72
CA GLY A 86 -57.85 -7.23 -14.47
C GLY A 86 -57.69 -8.68 -14.00
N TRP A 87 -57.26 -9.53 -14.93
CA TRP A 87 -56.94 -10.94 -14.70
C TRP A 87 -55.42 -11.17 -14.81
N ARG A 88 -54.93 -12.23 -14.16
CA ARG A 88 -53.53 -12.65 -14.17
C ARG A 88 -53.44 -14.15 -14.34
N ALA A 89 -52.52 -14.60 -15.19
CA ALA A 89 -52.21 -16.02 -15.34
C ALA A 89 -50.70 -16.22 -15.47
N ALA A 90 -50.19 -17.31 -14.90
CA ALA A 90 -48.81 -17.73 -15.05
C ALA A 90 -48.76 -19.15 -15.61
N TYR A 91 -48.01 -19.36 -16.68
CA TYR A 91 -47.86 -20.65 -17.35
C TYR A 91 -46.41 -21.12 -17.24
N LEU A 92 -46.21 -22.38 -16.85
CA LEU A 92 -44.89 -23.01 -16.92
C LEU A 92 -44.74 -23.63 -18.29
N VAL A 93 -43.73 -23.19 -19.05
CA VAL A 93 -43.53 -23.62 -20.43
C VAL A 93 -42.07 -23.97 -20.65
N ALA A 94 -41.80 -25.02 -21.43
CA ALA A 94 -40.45 -25.34 -21.84
C ALA A 94 -39.92 -24.26 -22.79
N THR A 95 -38.67 -23.82 -22.61
CA THR A 95 -38.07 -22.73 -23.40
C THR A 95 -38.10 -23.07 -24.90
N GLN A 96 -37.82 -24.34 -25.23
CA GLN A 96 -37.87 -24.84 -26.61
C GLN A 96 -39.28 -24.83 -27.20
N ALA A 97 -40.32 -25.06 -26.40
CA ALA A 97 -41.70 -25.08 -26.86
C ALA A 97 -42.22 -23.67 -27.20
N ILE A 98 -41.78 -22.62 -26.49
CA ILE A 98 -42.10 -21.23 -26.88
C ILE A 98 -41.25 -20.79 -28.06
N ALA A 99 -39.95 -21.11 -28.07
CA ALA A 99 -39.05 -20.74 -29.15
C ALA A 99 -39.47 -21.35 -30.51
N GLY A 100 -40.01 -22.56 -30.50
CA GLY A 100 -40.45 -23.28 -31.69
C GLY A 100 -41.91 -23.08 -32.08
N ALA A 101 -42.71 -22.38 -31.27
CA ALA A 101 -44.13 -22.19 -31.57
C ALA A 101 -44.32 -21.25 -32.76
N GLU A 102 -45.07 -21.70 -33.78
CA GLU A 102 -45.47 -20.88 -34.93
C GLU A 102 -46.53 -19.84 -34.54
N ALA A 103 -47.37 -20.18 -33.57
CA ALA A 103 -48.41 -19.30 -33.05
C ALA A 103 -48.65 -19.56 -31.56
N LEU A 104 -48.85 -18.48 -30.81
CA LEU A 104 -49.15 -18.49 -29.39
C LEU A 104 -50.43 -17.68 -29.16
N TRP A 105 -51.41 -18.23 -28.43
CA TRP A 105 -52.63 -17.51 -28.07
C TRP A 105 -53.15 -17.94 -26.70
N LEU A 106 -53.99 -17.08 -26.12
CA LEU A 106 -54.80 -17.40 -24.96
C LEU A 106 -56.21 -17.74 -25.38
N GLU A 107 -56.79 -18.78 -24.80
CA GLU A 107 -58.13 -19.26 -25.10
C GLU A 107 -58.97 -19.34 -23.82
N TRP A 108 -60.12 -18.68 -23.80
CA TRP A 108 -61.07 -18.70 -22.69
C TRP A 108 -62.08 -19.85 -22.84
N PRO A 109 -62.75 -20.27 -21.76
CA PRO A 109 -63.75 -21.34 -21.81
C PRO A 109 -64.96 -21.05 -22.73
N ASP A 110 -65.22 -19.78 -23.06
CA ASP A 110 -66.25 -19.36 -24.02
C ASP A 110 -65.76 -19.41 -25.48
N GLY A 111 -64.52 -19.86 -25.72
CA GLY A 111 -63.91 -19.96 -27.04
C GLY A 111 -63.27 -18.67 -27.56
N ALA A 112 -63.28 -17.58 -26.77
CA ALA A 112 -62.58 -16.35 -27.16
C ALA A 112 -61.06 -16.61 -27.24
N ARG A 113 -60.41 -16.11 -28.30
CA ARG A 113 -58.98 -16.28 -28.53
C ARG A 113 -58.28 -14.94 -28.67
N VAL A 114 -57.13 -14.80 -28.01
CA VAL A 114 -56.27 -13.62 -28.11
C VAL A 114 -54.86 -14.05 -28.46
N ALA A 115 -54.40 -13.69 -29.66
CA ALA A 115 -53.05 -13.98 -30.11
C ALA A 115 -52.02 -13.21 -29.27
N LEU A 116 -50.98 -13.92 -28.82
CA LEU A 116 -49.85 -13.33 -28.12
C LEU A 116 -48.75 -12.95 -29.12
N PRO A 117 -48.09 -11.78 -28.97
CA PRO A 117 -46.89 -11.45 -29.72
C PRO A 117 -45.78 -12.49 -29.45
N PRO A 118 -44.84 -12.65 -30.41
CA PRO A 118 -43.68 -13.53 -30.21
C PRO A 118 -42.91 -13.12 -28.95
N VAL A 119 -42.65 -14.10 -28.08
CA VAL A 119 -41.98 -13.90 -26.80
C VAL A 119 -40.49 -14.15 -26.99
N ASP A 120 -39.67 -13.13 -26.74
CA ASP A 120 -38.21 -13.26 -26.80
C ASP A 120 -37.69 -14.03 -25.59
N VAL A 121 -37.46 -15.34 -25.77
CA VAL A 121 -36.92 -16.22 -24.73
C VAL A 121 -35.39 -16.12 -24.59
N THR A 122 -34.70 -15.35 -25.44
CA THR A 122 -33.23 -15.31 -25.50
C THR A 122 -32.60 -14.32 -24.52
N GLN A 123 -33.34 -13.31 -24.05
CA GLN A 123 -32.81 -12.23 -23.20
C GLN A 123 -32.45 -12.65 -21.76
N GLY A 124 -32.57 -13.93 -21.41
CA GLY A 124 -32.26 -14.45 -20.07
C GLY A 124 -30.85 -15.05 -19.87
N HIS A 125 -30.01 -15.17 -20.91
CA HIS A 125 -28.71 -15.85 -20.80
C HIS A 125 -27.56 -15.10 -21.51
N VAL A 126 -26.91 -14.19 -20.79
CA VAL A 126 -25.48 -13.90 -20.95
C VAL A 126 -24.83 -13.86 -19.55
N LEU A 127 -24.71 -15.02 -18.91
CA LEU A 127 -23.62 -15.26 -17.96
C LEU A 127 -22.61 -16.11 -18.72
N GLY A 128 -21.41 -15.56 -18.89
CA GLY A 128 -20.39 -16.02 -19.82
C GLY A 128 -20.04 -17.50 -19.71
N GLU A 129 -19.66 -18.05 -20.86
CA GLU A 129 -19.02 -19.34 -21.00
C GLU A 129 -17.82 -19.45 -20.04
N ASN A 130 -17.86 -20.47 -19.19
CA ASN A 130 -16.69 -20.97 -18.46
C ASN A 130 -16.67 -22.49 -18.69
N PRO A 131 -15.50 -23.11 -18.99
CA PRO A 131 -15.47 -24.46 -19.54
C PRO A 131 -15.74 -25.51 -18.46
N ALA A 132 -16.58 -26.47 -18.85
CA ALA A 132 -16.85 -27.81 -18.29
C ALA A 132 -16.53 -28.08 -16.81
N PRO A 133 -17.56 -28.45 -16.01
CA PRO A 133 -17.37 -29.34 -14.87
C PRO A 133 -18.03 -30.70 -15.08
N ALA A 134 -17.34 -31.72 -14.57
CA ALA A 134 -17.82 -33.06 -14.38
C ALA A 134 -19.08 -33.10 -13.49
N GLN A 135 -20.02 -33.96 -13.89
CA GLN A 135 -21.10 -34.62 -13.12
C GLN A 135 -21.60 -33.85 -11.88
N ALA A 136 -22.57 -32.97 -12.11
CA ALA A 136 -23.32 -32.28 -11.06
C ALA A 136 -24.49 -33.13 -10.55
N GLU A 137 -24.51 -33.30 -9.24
CA GLU A 137 -25.60 -33.86 -8.45
C GLU A 137 -26.87 -33.02 -8.61
N ALA A 138 -28.00 -33.70 -8.76
CA ALA A 138 -29.31 -33.08 -8.89
C ALA A 138 -29.71 -32.39 -7.56
N GLU A 139 -29.91 -31.08 -7.62
CA GLU A 139 -30.37 -30.27 -6.49
C GLU A 139 -31.81 -30.64 -6.14
N VAL A 140 -31.95 -31.37 -5.03
CA VAL A 140 -33.21 -31.86 -4.48
C VAL A 140 -33.99 -30.68 -3.91
N PHE A 141 -35.12 -30.33 -4.53
CA PHE A 141 -36.12 -29.43 -3.94
C PHE A 141 -36.45 -29.90 -2.52
N ASP A 142 -36.28 -28.97 -1.56
CA ASP A 142 -36.32 -29.23 -0.13
C ASP A 142 -37.58 -30.00 0.29
N ARG A 143 -37.40 -31.29 0.62
CA ARG A 143 -38.48 -32.20 1.02
C ARG A 143 -39.26 -31.69 2.23
N ALA A 144 -38.66 -30.81 3.03
CA ALA A 144 -39.33 -30.15 4.14
C ALA A 144 -40.49 -29.25 3.66
N VAL A 145 -40.30 -28.51 2.56
CA VAL A 145 -41.33 -27.61 2.01
C VAL A 145 -42.51 -28.40 1.42
N LEU A 146 -42.24 -29.56 0.81
CA LEU A 146 -43.30 -30.45 0.33
C LEU A 146 -44.04 -31.15 1.48
N ALA A 147 -43.37 -31.49 2.57
CA ALA A 147 -44.00 -32.05 3.76
C ALA A 147 -44.90 -31.01 4.47
N GLU A 148 -44.43 -29.77 4.61
CA GLU A 148 -45.20 -28.68 5.21
C GLU A 148 -46.45 -28.33 4.39
N ARG A 149 -46.33 -28.29 3.05
CA ARG A 149 -47.49 -28.12 2.16
C ARG A 149 -48.46 -29.30 2.15
N ARG A 150 -48.02 -30.51 2.51
CA ARG A 150 -48.92 -31.67 2.69
C ARG A 150 -49.66 -31.58 4.03
N ALA A 151 -48.97 -31.14 5.09
CA ALA A 151 -49.58 -30.91 6.39
C ALA A 151 -50.66 -29.81 6.33
N GLN A 152 -50.38 -28.69 5.66
CA GLN A 152 -51.35 -27.61 5.47
C GLN A 152 -52.59 -28.06 4.66
N ARG A 153 -52.39 -28.90 3.64
CA ARG A 153 -53.52 -29.47 2.88
C ARG A 153 -54.36 -30.42 3.73
N ALA A 154 -53.72 -31.29 4.51
CA ALA A 154 -54.44 -32.18 5.43
C ALA A 154 -55.25 -31.40 6.48
N GLU A 155 -54.68 -30.33 7.04
CA GLU A 155 -55.38 -29.48 8.00
C GLU A 155 -56.57 -28.74 7.35
N SER A 156 -56.41 -28.25 6.13
CA SER A 156 -57.51 -27.60 5.39
C SER A 156 -58.66 -28.59 5.09
N ALA A 157 -58.34 -29.83 4.73
CA ALA A 157 -59.32 -30.89 4.48
C ALA A 157 -60.06 -31.28 5.76
N GLN A 158 -59.36 -31.39 6.89
CA GLN A 158 -59.96 -31.68 8.19
C GLN A 158 -60.93 -30.56 8.63
N ARG A 159 -60.56 -29.29 8.40
CA ARG A 159 -61.45 -28.14 8.68
C ARG A 159 -62.68 -28.16 7.78
N ALA A 160 -62.55 -28.53 6.51
CA ALA A 160 -63.70 -28.67 5.60
C ALA A 160 -64.64 -29.80 6.05
N GLN A 161 -64.09 -30.95 6.44
CA GLN A 161 -64.88 -32.08 6.95
C GLN A 161 -65.59 -31.75 8.27
N ALA A 162 -64.95 -31.00 9.17
CA ALA A 162 -65.56 -30.53 10.41
C ALA A 162 -66.73 -29.57 10.16
N ARG A 163 -66.64 -28.69 9.16
CA ARG A 163 -67.75 -27.80 8.76
C ARG A 163 -68.92 -28.59 8.18
N ALA A 164 -68.64 -29.53 7.27
CA ALA A 164 -69.68 -30.39 6.69
C ALA A 164 -70.42 -31.22 7.75
N ALA A 165 -69.68 -31.74 8.75
CA ALA A 165 -70.29 -32.45 9.87
C ALA A 165 -71.18 -31.53 10.74
N ALA A 166 -70.76 -30.29 11.00
CA ALA A 166 -71.55 -29.32 11.75
C ALA A 166 -72.84 -28.93 11.00
N GLU A 167 -72.78 -28.76 9.68
CA GLU A 167 -73.94 -28.47 8.83
C GLU A 167 -74.92 -29.65 8.81
N ALA A 168 -74.43 -30.90 8.74
CA ALA A 168 -75.26 -32.09 8.79
C ALA A 168 -76.00 -32.23 10.13
N MET A 169 -75.33 -31.94 11.25
CA MET A 169 -75.96 -31.95 12.58
C MET A 169 -77.00 -30.83 12.73
N ALA A 170 -76.75 -29.65 12.14
CA ALA A 170 -77.74 -28.57 12.12
C ALA A 170 -78.99 -28.93 11.30
N ALA A 171 -78.82 -29.64 10.18
CA ALA A 171 -79.92 -30.12 9.36
C ALA A 171 -80.78 -31.17 10.09
N LEU A 172 -80.16 -32.09 10.83
CA LEU A 172 -80.87 -33.05 11.68
C LEU A 172 -81.71 -32.35 12.76
N GLY A 173 -81.14 -31.35 13.46
CA GLY A 173 -81.88 -30.56 14.44
C GLY A 173 -83.00 -29.70 13.86
N ALA A 174 -82.98 -29.40 12.56
CA ALA A 174 -84.12 -28.76 11.87
C ALA A 174 -85.24 -29.77 11.56
N LEU A 175 -84.88 -31.00 11.18
CA LEU A 175 -85.85 -32.08 10.94
C LEU A 175 -86.57 -32.50 12.22
N GLU A 176 -85.86 -32.64 13.33
CA GLU A 176 -86.47 -32.97 14.63
C GLU A 176 -87.53 -31.94 15.04
N ARG A 177 -87.22 -30.65 14.91
CA ARG A 177 -88.18 -29.57 15.17
C ARG A 177 -89.41 -29.64 14.27
N ARG A 178 -89.23 -29.99 12.99
CA ARG A 178 -90.35 -30.14 12.05
C ARG A 178 -91.23 -31.33 12.40
N VAL A 179 -90.65 -32.42 12.88
CA VAL A 179 -91.42 -33.59 13.35
C VAL A 179 -92.23 -33.22 14.59
N GLU A 180 -91.64 -32.52 15.56
CA GLU A 180 -92.36 -32.05 16.76
C GLU A 180 -93.54 -31.13 16.39
N GLU A 181 -93.33 -30.22 15.44
CA GLU A 181 -94.36 -29.32 14.91
C GLU A 181 -95.53 -30.10 14.27
N LEU A 182 -95.23 -31.05 13.38
CA LEU A 182 -96.24 -31.91 12.75
C LEU A 182 -96.99 -32.77 13.78
N THR A 183 -96.32 -33.16 14.86
CA THR A 183 -96.96 -33.92 15.95
C THR A 183 -97.94 -33.05 16.72
N ARG A 184 -97.61 -31.77 16.97
CA ARG A 184 -98.55 -30.80 17.56
C ARG A 184 -99.75 -30.53 16.66
N GLU A 185 -99.54 -30.30 15.36
CA GLU A 185 -100.64 -30.08 14.42
C GLU A 185 -101.61 -31.27 14.39
N ARG A 186 -101.09 -32.50 14.45
CA ARG A 186 -101.91 -33.71 14.53
C ARG A 186 -102.75 -33.74 15.81
N ASP A 187 -102.15 -33.42 16.95
CA ASP A 187 -102.83 -33.47 18.25
C ASP A 187 -103.89 -32.35 18.38
N GLU A 188 -103.65 -31.19 17.75
CA GLU A 188 -104.66 -30.12 17.59
C GLU A 188 -105.83 -30.53 16.70
N LEU A 189 -105.55 -31.25 15.61
CA LEU A 189 -106.61 -31.79 14.75
C LEU A 189 -107.44 -32.87 15.45
N ALA A 190 -106.82 -33.68 16.31
CA ALA A 190 -107.51 -34.72 17.08
C ALA A 190 -108.40 -34.16 18.20
N THR A 191 -108.13 -32.94 18.68
CA THR A 191 -108.88 -32.28 19.75
C THR A 191 -110.01 -31.37 19.26
N ARG A 192 -110.19 -31.23 17.94
CA ARG A 192 -111.27 -30.42 17.35
C ARG A 192 -112.61 -31.16 17.45
N PRO A 193 -113.60 -30.68 18.25
CA PRO A 193 -114.89 -31.36 18.40
C PRO A 193 -115.73 -31.28 17.12
N ALA A 194 -116.31 -32.40 16.73
CA ALA A 194 -117.20 -32.54 15.58
C ALA A 194 -118.52 -31.76 15.79
N PRO A 195 -119.07 -31.09 14.76
CA PRO A 195 -120.32 -30.35 14.87
C PRO A 195 -121.51 -31.32 15.00
N ALA A 196 -122.19 -31.25 16.15
CA ALA A 196 -123.42 -31.97 16.44
C ALA A 196 -124.62 -31.21 15.88
N ASP A 197 -125.23 -31.71 14.82
CA ASP A 197 -126.55 -31.27 14.39
C ASP A 197 -127.27 -32.38 13.60
N ARG A 198 -128.22 -33.08 14.25
CA ARG A 198 -129.32 -33.82 13.63
C ARG A 198 -130.35 -34.28 14.66
N ALA A 199 -131.54 -33.71 14.55
CA ALA A 199 -132.71 -33.89 15.40
C ALA A 199 -133.38 -35.28 15.26
N PRO A 200 -134.09 -35.76 16.31
CA PRO A 200 -134.85 -37.01 16.27
C PRO A 200 -136.30 -36.81 15.78
N MET A 201 -136.77 -37.70 14.90
CA MET A 201 -138.15 -37.72 14.39
C MET A 201 -139.02 -38.66 15.25
N ARG A 202 -140.18 -38.16 15.67
CA ARG A 202 -141.17 -38.70 16.61
C ARG A 202 -142.52 -38.85 15.87
N LEU A 203 -143.20 -40.00 15.93
CA LEU A 203 -144.66 -40.20 15.75
C LEU A 203 -145.01 -41.52 16.48
N VAL A 204 -145.77 -41.62 17.58
CA VAL A 204 -147.14 -41.20 17.99
C VAL A 204 -148.24 -42.21 17.57
N PRO A 205 -149.19 -42.58 18.47
CA PRO A 205 -149.98 -43.82 18.47
C PRO A 205 -151.47 -43.61 18.08
N ALA A 206 -152.26 -44.68 17.94
CA ALA A 206 -153.72 -44.60 17.81
C ALA A 206 -154.44 -45.86 18.34
N ASP A 207 -155.52 -45.62 19.09
CA ASP A 207 -156.32 -46.55 19.91
C ASP A 207 -157.58 -47.14 19.21
N ALA A 208 -157.99 -48.33 19.71
CA ALA A 208 -159.37 -48.88 19.85
C ALA A 208 -160.12 -49.47 18.60
N PRO A 209 -161.25 -50.22 18.77
CA PRO A 209 -161.43 -51.49 19.50
C PRO A 209 -162.22 -52.60 18.71
N HIS A 210 -162.11 -53.85 19.20
CA HIS A 210 -162.98 -55.05 19.02
C HIS A 210 -163.12 -55.72 17.63
N ASP A 211 -162.48 -56.88 17.46
CA ASP A 211 -163.13 -58.03 16.81
C ASP A 211 -162.44 -59.36 17.19
N GLU A 212 -163.20 -60.38 17.57
CA GLU A 212 -162.71 -61.67 18.08
C GLU A 212 -162.02 -62.52 16.99
N SER A 213 -162.15 -62.09 15.73
CA SER A 213 -161.41 -62.58 14.56
C SER A 213 -159.91 -62.24 14.60
N LEU A 214 -159.54 -61.07 15.17
CA LEU A 214 -158.13 -60.64 15.28
C LEU A 214 -157.34 -61.46 16.29
N ARG A 215 -157.96 -62.19 17.22
CA ARG A 215 -157.22 -63.05 18.18
C ARG A 215 -156.63 -64.28 17.50
N LYS A 216 -157.32 -64.87 16.51
CA LYS A 216 -156.79 -65.99 15.72
C LYS A 216 -155.72 -65.54 14.73
N GLU A 217 -155.87 -64.35 14.15
CA GLU A 217 -154.80 -63.74 13.32
C GLU A 217 -153.61 -63.24 14.15
N LEU A 218 -153.80 -62.77 15.39
CA LEU A 218 -152.71 -62.44 16.30
C LEU A 218 -151.98 -63.67 16.82
N GLU A 219 -152.63 -64.81 16.99
CA GLU A 219 -151.94 -66.06 17.34
C GLU A 219 -151.13 -66.60 16.16
N ALA A 220 -151.65 -66.50 14.92
CA ALA A 220 -150.89 -66.79 13.70
C ALA A 220 -149.75 -65.79 13.44
N ALA A 221 -149.97 -64.50 13.71
CA ALA A 221 -148.94 -63.46 13.62
C ALA A 221 -147.90 -63.60 14.75
N ARG A 222 -148.29 -64.04 15.95
CA ARG A 222 -147.37 -64.34 17.05
C ARG A 222 -146.58 -65.63 16.81
N SER A 223 -147.14 -66.64 16.14
CA SER A 223 -146.35 -67.80 15.72
C SER A 223 -145.36 -67.44 14.61
N LEU A 224 -145.77 -66.62 13.63
CA LEU A 224 -144.86 -66.09 12.61
C LEU A 224 -143.81 -65.14 13.19
N GLN A 225 -144.16 -64.34 14.20
CA GLN A 225 -143.22 -63.46 14.90
C GLN A 225 -142.24 -64.26 15.76
N ARG A 226 -142.67 -65.32 16.45
CA ARG A 226 -141.75 -66.21 17.17
C ARG A 226 -140.83 -66.98 16.22
N GLU A 227 -141.30 -67.36 15.03
CA GLU A 227 -140.46 -67.94 13.99
C GLU A 227 -139.50 -66.91 13.39
N ALA A 228 -139.93 -65.67 13.19
CA ALA A 228 -139.09 -64.56 12.73
C ALA A 228 -138.03 -64.22 13.77
N GLU A 229 -138.38 -64.09 15.04
CA GLU A 229 -137.44 -63.86 16.15
C GLU A 229 -136.51 -65.05 16.35
N ALA A 230 -136.97 -66.29 16.13
CA ALA A 230 -136.09 -67.46 16.14
C ALA A 230 -135.12 -67.49 14.95
N ARG A 231 -135.54 -67.05 13.76
CA ARG A 231 -134.65 -66.86 12.60
C ARG A 231 -133.68 -65.72 12.84
N GLU A 232 -134.11 -64.62 13.42
CA GLU A 232 -133.27 -63.46 13.73
C GLU A 232 -132.26 -63.78 14.84
N ARG A 233 -132.62 -64.60 15.84
CA ARG A 233 -131.66 -65.12 16.82
C ARG A 233 -130.66 -66.11 16.21
N ARG A 234 -131.08 -66.92 15.23
CA ARG A 234 -130.16 -67.81 14.50
C ARG A 234 -129.22 -67.01 13.59
N GLN A 235 -129.74 -66.04 12.85
CA GLN A 235 -128.96 -65.13 12.02
C GLN A 235 -128.02 -64.25 12.86
N GLY A 236 -128.47 -63.79 14.03
CA GLY A 236 -127.65 -63.07 14.99
C GLY A 236 -126.53 -63.93 15.58
N ALA A 237 -126.80 -65.20 15.89
CA ALA A 237 -125.77 -66.14 16.35
C ALA A 237 -124.75 -66.46 15.24
N GLU A 238 -125.22 -66.68 14.01
CA GLU A 238 -124.36 -66.87 12.82
C GLU A 238 -123.49 -65.64 12.55
N LEU A 239 -124.05 -64.43 12.62
CA LEU A 239 -123.29 -63.19 12.47
C LEU A 239 -122.27 -62.98 13.59
N VAL A 240 -122.60 -63.34 14.84
CA VAL A 240 -121.64 -63.29 15.96
C VAL A 240 -120.52 -64.30 15.77
N ASP A 241 -120.82 -65.50 15.26
CA ASP A 241 -119.80 -66.51 14.94
C ASP A 241 -118.94 -66.12 13.74
N GLU A 242 -119.51 -65.51 12.70
CA GLU A 242 -118.78 -64.96 11.55
C GLU A 242 -117.90 -63.78 11.93
N LEU A 243 -118.39 -62.85 12.77
CA LEU A 243 -117.59 -61.75 13.32
C LEU A 243 -116.51 -62.28 14.26
N GLY A 244 -116.79 -63.35 15.01
CA GLY A 244 -115.79 -64.07 15.80
C GLY A 244 -114.71 -64.71 14.93
N ALA A 245 -115.08 -65.29 13.78
CA ALA A 245 -114.16 -65.85 12.80
C ALA A 245 -113.30 -64.76 12.14
N LEU A 246 -113.89 -63.62 11.78
CA LEU A 246 -113.19 -62.43 11.28
C LEU A 246 -112.22 -61.84 12.32
N GLY A 247 -112.61 -61.81 13.60
CA GLY A 247 -111.74 -61.43 14.71
C GLY A 247 -110.52 -62.33 14.84
N ARG A 248 -110.72 -63.66 14.74
CA ARG A 248 -109.63 -64.65 14.75
C ARG A 248 -108.71 -64.50 13.54
N LEU A 249 -109.25 -64.27 12.34
CA LEU A 249 -108.46 -64.02 11.14
C LEU A 249 -107.65 -62.72 11.22
N ARG A 250 -108.23 -61.65 11.77
CA ARG A 250 -107.50 -60.39 12.03
C ARG A 250 -106.38 -60.57 13.04
N LEU A 251 -106.61 -61.34 14.10
CA LEU A 251 -105.57 -61.66 15.07
C LEU A 251 -104.45 -62.48 14.43
N GLN A 252 -104.77 -63.51 13.63
CA GLN A 252 -103.79 -64.30 12.89
C GLN A 252 -103.00 -63.44 11.89
N ALA A 253 -103.66 -62.54 11.14
CA ALA A 253 -103.00 -61.62 10.23
C ALA A 253 -102.07 -60.64 10.98
N SER A 254 -102.48 -60.14 12.14
CA SER A 254 -101.66 -59.27 12.98
C SER A 254 -100.43 -60.00 13.54
N GLN A 255 -100.59 -61.26 13.94
CA GLN A 255 -99.50 -62.10 14.43
C GLN A 255 -98.51 -62.46 13.31
N LEU A 256 -99.00 -62.73 12.09
CA LEU A 256 -98.15 -62.94 10.92
C LEU A 256 -97.38 -61.68 10.55
N ARG A 257 -98.03 -60.51 10.54
CA ARG A 257 -97.35 -59.23 10.31
C ARG A 257 -96.30 -58.94 11.38
N LEU A 258 -96.58 -59.25 12.65
CA LEU A 258 -95.62 -59.11 13.72
C LEU A 258 -94.42 -60.03 13.49
N ARG A 259 -94.64 -61.32 13.23
CA ARG A 259 -93.56 -62.28 12.91
C ARG A 259 -92.72 -61.86 11.72
N LEU A 260 -93.34 -61.39 10.64
CA LEU A 260 -92.62 -60.87 9.48
C LEU A 260 -91.80 -59.61 9.82
N ARG A 261 -92.34 -58.70 10.62
CA ARG A 261 -91.58 -57.53 11.10
C ARG A 261 -90.41 -57.94 11.98
N THR A 262 -90.57 -58.91 12.87
CA THR A 262 -89.47 -59.40 13.70
C THR A 262 -88.39 -60.07 12.86
N GLN A 263 -88.79 -60.89 11.87
CA GLN A 263 -87.85 -61.53 10.93
C GLN A 263 -87.12 -60.52 10.04
N MET A 264 -87.81 -59.49 9.56
CA MET A 264 -87.18 -58.41 8.80
C MET A 264 -86.24 -57.58 9.68
N ALA A 265 -86.60 -57.32 10.93
CA ALA A 265 -85.76 -56.62 11.88
C ALA A 265 -84.48 -57.42 12.19
N THR A 266 -84.56 -58.73 12.43
CA THR A 266 -83.38 -59.58 12.62
C THR A 266 -82.52 -59.65 11.36
N ALA A 267 -83.13 -59.83 10.18
CA ALA A 267 -82.39 -59.83 8.92
C ALA A 267 -81.70 -58.48 8.64
N SER A 268 -82.33 -57.36 9.02
CA SER A 268 -81.72 -56.03 8.91
C SER A 268 -80.57 -55.85 9.90
N ALA A 269 -80.71 -56.34 11.14
CA ALA A 269 -79.67 -56.30 12.16
C ALA A 269 -78.44 -57.13 11.76
N ASP A 270 -78.66 -58.31 11.16
CA ASP A 270 -77.57 -59.17 10.69
C ASP A 270 -76.86 -58.57 9.48
N ARG A 271 -77.58 -57.91 8.56
CA ARG A 271 -76.96 -57.15 7.46
C ARG A 271 -76.12 -55.98 7.98
N VAL A 272 -76.59 -55.27 9.00
CA VAL A 272 -75.82 -54.18 9.62
C VAL A 272 -74.58 -54.75 10.30
N ARG A 273 -74.68 -55.86 11.03
CA ARG A 273 -73.52 -56.53 11.65
C ARG A 273 -72.49 -56.97 10.61
N LEU A 274 -72.93 -57.58 9.51
CA LEU A 274 -72.04 -57.98 8.41
C LEU A 274 -71.38 -56.76 7.76
N ALA A 275 -72.13 -55.70 7.49
CA ALA A 275 -71.57 -54.46 6.93
C ALA A 275 -70.55 -53.80 7.87
N VAL A 276 -70.79 -53.84 9.20
CA VAL A 276 -69.84 -53.36 10.21
C VAL A 276 -68.58 -54.22 10.19
N LEU A 277 -68.68 -55.55 10.22
CA LEU A 277 -67.52 -56.45 10.16
C LEU A 277 -66.72 -56.29 8.86
N GLU A 278 -67.39 -56.12 7.72
CA GLU A 278 -66.73 -55.83 6.44
C GLU A 278 -66.06 -54.46 6.41
N SER A 279 -66.61 -53.48 7.13
CA SER A 279 -65.98 -52.15 7.27
C SER A 279 -64.76 -52.22 8.19
N GLU A 280 -64.82 -53.01 9.26
CA GLU A 280 -63.70 -53.24 10.18
C GLU A 280 -62.56 -54.02 9.51
N ASP A 281 -62.89 -55.05 8.71
CA ASP A 281 -61.92 -55.82 7.94
C ASP A 281 -61.27 -54.95 6.85
N ARG A 282 -62.03 -54.11 6.15
CA ARG A 282 -61.46 -53.10 5.23
C ARG A 282 -60.53 -52.13 5.96
N SER A 283 -60.98 -51.57 7.09
CA SER A 283 -60.15 -50.69 7.93
C SER A 283 -58.87 -51.38 8.44
N PHE A 284 -58.94 -52.66 8.77
CA PHE A 284 -57.79 -53.43 9.21
C PHE A 284 -56.79 -53.67 8.06
N ARG A 285 -57.28 -54.04 6.86
CA ARG A 285 -56.44 -54.20 5.67
C ARG A 285 -55.78 -52.90 5.23
N ASP A 286 -56.51 -51.79 5.30
CA ASP A 286 -55.97 -50.46 5.00
C ASP A 286 -54.87 -50.09 6.01
N ARG A 287 -55.09 -50.32 7.32
CA ARG A 287 -54.05 -50.14 8.35
C ARG A 287 -52.82 -51.01 8.12
N LEU A 288 -52.99 -52.26 7.68
CA LEU A 288 -51.86 -53.13 7.34
C LEU A 288 -51.10 -52.65 6.10
N ARG A 289 -51.82 -52.14 5.09
CA ARG A 289 -51.21 -51.55 3.89
C ARG A 289 -50.42 -50.28 4.25
N ASP A 290 -50.99 -49.41 5.07
CA ASP A 290 -50.33 -48.19 5.54
C ASP A 290 -49.09 -48.50 6.36
N ALA A 291 -49.17 -49.47 7.29
CA ALA A 291 -48.02 -49.92 8.07
C ALA A 291 -46.91 -50.51 7.19
N ARG A 292 -47.25 -51.21 6.11
CA ARG A 292 -46.28 -51.74 5.15
C ARG A 292 -45.60 -50.62 4.36
N ILE A 293 -46.36 -49.64 3.88
CA ILE A 293 -45.83 -48.45 3.20
C ILE A 293 -44.90 -47.68 4.15
N GLU A 294 -45.27 -47.52 5.41
CA GLU A 294 -44.45 -46.87 6.42
C GLU A 294 -43.13 -47.62 6.64
N LEU A 295 -43.16 -48.95 6.77
CA LEU A 295 -41.98 -49.78 6.97
C LEU A 295 -41.04 -49.75 5.75
N GLU A 296 -41.58 -49.78 4.53
CA GLU A 296 -40.79 -49.59 3.30
C GLU A 296 -40.17 -48.18 3.24
N SER A 297 -40.93 -47.14 3.63
CA SER A 297 -40.41 -45.77 3.69
C SER A 297 -39.28 -45.60 4.71
N LEU A 298 -39.33 -46.34 5.82
CA LEU A 298 -38.28 -46.34 6.84
C LEU A 298 -37.03 -47.07 6.33
N ARG A 299 -37.18 -48.19 5.61
CA ARG A 299 -36.05 -48.90 4.98
C ARG A 299 -35.34 -48.05 3.94
N VAL A 300 -36.10 -47.33 3.10
CA VAL A 300 -35.52 -46.40 2.12
C VAL A 300 -34.79 -45.25 2.82
N ARG A 301 -35.37 -44.70 3.90
CA ARG A 301 -34.71 -43.66 4.72
C ARG A 301 -33.42 -44.16 5.34
N SER A 302 -33.42 -45.34 5.98
CA SER A 302 -32.20 -45.89 6.59
C SER A 302 -31.11 -46.20 5.56
N ALA A 303 -31.48 -46.68 4.37
CA ALA A 303 -30.53 -46.91 3.29
C ALA A 303 -29.93 -45.59 2.78
N ALA A 304 -30.75 -44.55 2.62
CA ALA A 304 -30.26 -43.22 2.23
C ALA A 304 -29.32 -42.62 3.30
N GLU A 305 -29.66 -42.74 4.58
CA GLU A 305 -28.79 -42.30 5.69
C GLU A 305 -27.45 -43.07 5.70
N GLN A 306 -27.47 -44.37 5.38
CA GLN A 306 -26.25 -45.17 5.31
C GLN A 306 -25.35 -44.76 4.15
N VAL A 307 -25.92 -44.47 2.97
CA VAL A 307 -25.18 -43.92 1.82
C VAL A 307 -24.59 -42.55 2.17
N GLN A 308 -25.38 -41.68 2.81
CA GLN A 308 -24.91 -40.36 3.24
C GLN A 308 -23.77 -40.46 4.26
N ARG A 309 -23.84 -41.40 5.21
CA ARG A 309 -22.74 -41.66 6.15
C ARG A 309 -21.49 -42.14 5.43
N GLN A 310 -21.62 -43.03 4.44
CA GLN A 310 -20.48 -43.49 3.63
C GLN A 310 -19.86 -42.35 2.83
N GLN A 311 -20.66 -41.46 2.25
CA GLN A 311 -20.18 -40.27 1.55
C GLN A 311 -19.42 -39.33 2.49
N LEU A 312 -19.95 -39.06 3.68
CA LEU A 312 -19.28 -38.21 4.68
C LEU A 312 -17.95 -38.82 5.16
N VAL A 313 -17.89 -40.14 5.35
CA VAL A 313 -16.62 -40.82 5.68
C VAL A 313 -15.62 -40.68 4.53
N GLY A 314 -16.05 -40.89 3.28
CA GLY A 314 -15.20 -40.67 2.11
C GLY A 314 -14.70 -39.23 1.97
N GLN A 315 -15.54 -38.24 2.24
CA GLN A 315 -15.16 -36.82 2.26
C GLN A 315 -14.13 -36.53 3.34
N LEU A 316 -14.34 -37.03 4.57
CA LEU A 316 -13.38 -36.85 5.67
C LEU A 316 -12.03 -37.51 5.37
N ASP A 317 -12.02 -38.68 4.73
CA ASP A 317 -10.77 -39.34 4.36
C ASP A 317 -10.06 -38.61 3.20
N ALA A 318 -10.79 -38.05 2.24
CA ALA A 318 -10.23 -37.18 1.21
C ALA A 318 -9.65 -35.88 1.80
N GLU A 319 -10.34 -35.24 2.75
CA GLU A 319 -9.85 -34.07 3.48
C GLU A 319 -8.60 -34.39 4.31
N ARG A 320 -8.57 -35.56 4.97
CA ARG A 320 -7.38 -36.03 5.69
C ARG A 320 -6.21 -36.28 4.74
N ALA A 321 -6.46 -36.86 3.56
CA ALA A 321 -5.44 -37.06 2.55
C ALA A 321 -4.90 -35.73 2.01
N SER A 322 -5.78 -34.77 1.72
CA SER A 322 -5.41 -33.41 1.31
C SER A 322 -4.61 -32.68 2.40
N SER A 323 -5.05 -32.78 3.66
CA SER A 323 -4.33 -32.22 4.82
C SER A 323 -2.93 -32.82 5.00
N ARG A 324 -2.76 -34.13 4.74
CA ARG A 324 -1.44 -34.78 4.76
C ARG A 324 -0.53 -34.32 3.63
N ARG A 325 -1.07 -34.08 2.42
CA ARG A 325 -0.31 -33.52 1.30
C ARG A 325 0.15 -32.09 1.61
N ALA A 326 -0.76 -31.25 2.08
CA ALA A 326 -0.43 -29.89 2.49
C ALA A 326 0.58 -29.84 3.65
N ALA A 327 0.55 -30.82 4.57
CA ALA A 327 1.56 -30.93 5.61
C ALA A 327 2.95 -31.27 5.04
N ARG A 328 3.04 -32.22 4.10
CA ARG A 328 4.29 -32.57 3.41
C ARG A 328 4.85 -31.39 2.62
N GLU A 329 4.01 -30.68 1.86
CA GLU A 329 4.41 -29.49 1.12
C GLU A 329 4.95 -28.39 2.05
N ARG A 330 4.35 -28.20 3.23
CA ARG A 330 4.85 -27.23 4.22
C ARG A 330 6.20 -27.64 4.81
N ASP A 331 6.41 -28.93 5.04
CA ASP A 331 7.68 -29.43 5.55
C ASP A 331 8.78 -29.33 4.48
N GLU A 332 8.48 -29.66 3.22
CA GLU A 332 9.37 -29.44 2.07
C GLU A 332 9.75 -27.96 1.90
N LEU A 333 8.78 -27.04 2.00
CA LEU A 333 9.05 -25.60 1.96
C LEU A 333 9.88 -25.12 3.17
N ARG A 334 9.67 -25.70 4.36
CA ARG A 334 10.47 -25.37 5.54
C ARG A 334 11.92 -25.81 5.38
N ASP A 335 12.13 -27.01 4.84
CA ASP A 335 13.45 -27.57 4.56
C ASP A 335 14.17 -26.74 3.49
N ALA A 336 13.48 -26.37 2.39
CA ALA A 336 14.02 -25.48 1.37
C ALA A 336 14.42 -24.11 1.93
N LEU A 337 13.57 -23.49 2.75
CA LEU A 337 13.88 -22.20 3.39
C LEU A 337 15.07 -22.32 4.37
N SER A 338 15.20 -23.46 5.05
CA SER A 338 16.36 -23.71 5.92
C SER A 338 17.66 -23.83 5.13
N ALA A 339 17.62 -24.51 3.96
CA ALA A 339 18.76 -24.63 3.07
C ALA A 339 19.19 -23.25 2.53
N GLU A 340 18.22 -22.43 2.09
CA GLU A 340 18.48 -21.07 1.62
C GLU A 340 19.11 -20.19 2.71
N ARG A 341 18.65 -20.33 3.97
CA ARG A 341 19.26 -19.62 5.11
C ARG A 341 20.70 -20.06 5.37
N THR A 342 20.99 -21.36 5.24
CA THR A 342 22.38 -21.85 5.39
C THR A 342 23.29 -21.38 4.26
N GLU A 343 22.79 -21.32 3.03
CA GLU A 343 23.52 -20.78 1.88
C GLU A 343 23.79 -19.29 2.04
N ARG A 344 22.77 -18.52 2.46
CA ARG A 344 22.93 -17.10 2.75
C ARG A 344 23.93 -16.84 3.87
N ALA A 345 23.89 -17.61 4.96
CA ALA A 345 24.87 -17.49 6.05
C ALA A 345 26.30 -17.80 5.56
N ARG A 346 26.46 -18.75 4.64
CA ARG A 346 27.74 -19.05 4.00
C ARG A 346 28.24 -17.90 3.13
N LEU A 347 27.37 -17.34 2.29
CA LEU A 347 27.71 -16.17 1.44
C LEU A 347 28.03 -14.93 2.29
N GLU A 348 27.29 -14.69 3.38
CA GLU A 348 27.58 -13.60 4.32
C GLU A 348 28.94 -13.81 5.00
N SER A 349 29.29 -15.05 5.36
CA SER A 349 30.62 -15.38 5.90
C SER A 349 31.74 -15.20 4.87
N GLU A 350 31.51 -15.56 3.60
CA GLU A 350 32.47 -15.32 2.51
C GLU A 350 32.66 -13.84 2.22
N LEU A 351 31.59 -13.04 2.24
CA LEU A 351 31.66 -11.58 2.10
C LEU A 351 32.38 -10.92 3.28
N ALA A 352 32.12 -11.37 4.50
CA ALA A 352 32.84 -10.88 5.69
C ALA A 352 34.34 -11.20 5.60
N ARG A 353 34.70 -12.40 5.08
CA ARG A 353 36.09 -12.78 4.87
C ARG A 353 36.77 -11.88 3.83
N ARG A 354 36.10 -11.60 2.71
CA ARG A 354 36.60 -10.66 1.70
C ARG A 354 36.73 -9.24 2.24
N GLY A 355 35.77 -8.78 3.03
CA GLY A 355 35.87 -7.48 3.70
C GLY A 355 37.09 -7.38 4.62
N ALA A 356 37.39 -8.44 5.39
CA ALA A 356 38.61 -8.49 6.20
C ALA A 356 39.90 -8.55 5.37
N GLU A 357 39.89 -9.26 4.23
CA GLU A 357 41.00 -9.26 3.27
C GLU A 357 41.23 -7.86 2.68
N ASP A 358 40.17 -7.14 2.32
CA ASP A 358 40.22 -5.77 1.79
C ASP A 358 40.67 -4.75 2.84
N GLU A 359 40.19 -4.85 4.08
CA GLU A 359 40.65 -4.02 5.21
C GLU A 359 42.15 -4.27 5.49
N GLY A 360 42.59 -5.53 5.43
CA GLY A 360 44.00 -5.89 5.54
C GLY A 360 44.85 -5.30 4.41
N ALA A 361 44.35 -5.33 3.16
CA ALA A 361 45.02 -4.71 2.02
C ALA A 361 45.09 -3.19 2.15
N GLN A 362 44.02 -2.53 2.61
CA GLN A 362 44.00 -1.09 2.86
C GLN A 362 44.97 -0.68 3.97
N ALA A 363 45.05 -1.46 5.05
CA ALA A 363 46.03 -1.24 6.11
C ALA A 363 47.48 -1.36 5.58
N ALA A 364 47.75 -2.33 4.71
CA ALA A 364 49.05 -2.48 4.07
C ALA A 364 49.38 -1.29 3.14
N VAL A 365 48.42 -0.80 2.36
CA VAL A 365 48.59 0.40 1.53
C VAL A 365 48.88 1.62 2.40
N ALA A 366 48.12 1.84 3.47
CA ALA A 366 48.34 2.95 4.40
C ALA A 366 49.74 2.87 5.08
N GLN A 367 50.20 1.66 5.41
CA GLN A 367 51.55 1.45 5.92
C GLN A 367 52.61 1.83 4.89
N LEU A 368 52.47 1.39 3.64
CA LEU A 368 53.39 1.72 2.55
C LEU A 368 53.41 3.23 2.24
N GLU A 369 52.25 3.90 2.27
CA GLU A 369 52.17 5.35 2.13
C GLU A 369 52.87 6.08 3.29
N GLY A 370 52.74 5.56 4.51
CA GLY A 370 53.45 6.04 5.69
C GLY A 370 54.96 5.89 5.55
N GLU A 371 55.44 4.73 5.09
CA GLU A 371 56.85 4.46 4.83
C GLU A 371 57.41 5.35 3.72
N LEU A 372 56.67 5.53 2.61
CA LEU A 372 57.04 6.42 1.52
C LEU A 372 57.13 7.87 1.99
N SER A 373 56.15 8.33 2.78
CA SER A 373 56.17 9.68 3.36
C SER A 373 57.33 9.88 4.35
N ALA A 374 57.74 8.83 5.06
CA ALA A 374 58.92 8.87 5.92
C ALA A 374 60.21 8.94 5.10
N GLN A 375 60.32 8.17 4.01
CA GLN A 375 61.45 8.23 3.08
C GLN A 375 61.56 9.60 2.40
N GLN A 376 60.46 10.17 1.93
CA GLN A 376 60.43 11.51 1.34
C GLN A 376 60.88 12.58 2.34
N ARG A 377 60.45 12.49 3.61
CA ARG A 377 60.92 13.39 4.66
C ARG A 377 62.41 13.24 4.95
N ARG A 378 62.95 12.02 4.95
CA ARG A 378 64.40 11.78 5.08
C ARG A 378 65.17 12.38 3.91
N ALA A 379 64.73 12.13 2.67
CA ALA A 379 65.36 12.67 1.47
C ALA A 379 65.29 14.22 1.42
N ALA A 380 64.18 14.81 1.88
CA ALA A 380 64.04 16.25 2.02
C ALA A 380 64.97 16.82 3.09
N GLY A 381 65.12 16.13 4.22
CA GLY A 381 66.07 16.47 5.28
C GLY A 381 67.53 16.40 4.81
N GLU A 382 67.90 15.35 4.09
CA GLU A 382 69.22 15.20 3.47
C GLU A 382 69.47 16.29 2.42
N SER A 383 68.47 16.60 1.59
CA SER A 383 68.58 17.69 0.60
C SER A 383 68.76 19.06 1.26
N ALA A 384 68.04 19.32 2.36
CA ALA A 384 68.21 20.55 3.14
C ALA A 384 69.61 20.61 3.76
N HIS A 385 70.09 19.50 4.34
CA HIS A 385 71.43 19.40 4.90
C HIS A 385 72.52 19.66 3.83
N LEU A 386 72.38 19.06 2.64
CA LEU A 386 73.30 19.29 1.53
C LEU A 386 73.28 20.76 1.06
N ARG A 387 72.12 21.41 1.01
CA ARG A 387 72.03 22.84 0.67
C ARG A 387 72.76 23.71 1.69
N THR A 388 72.54 23.48 2.98
CA THR A 388 73.27 24.19 4.03
C THR A 388 74.78 23.96 3.91
N ARG A 389 75.21 22.73 3.63
CA ARG A 389 76.62 22.40 3.41
C ARG A 389 77.22 23.12 2.20
N ILE A 390 76.45 23.25 1.11
CA ILE A 390 76.87 24.01 -0.07
C ILE A 390 76.98 25.50 0.23
N GLU A 391 76.06 26.07 1.02
CA GLU A 391 76.12 27.45 1.48
C GLU A 391 77.35 27.70 2.38
N GLU A 392 77.60 26.83 3.36
CA GLU A 392 78.79 26.86 4.22
C GLU A 392 80.08 26.83 3.38
N LEU A 393 80.18 25.90 2.42
CA LEU A 393 81.32 25.83 1.51
C LEU A 393 81.45 27.07 0.63
N GLY A 394 80.32 27.64 0.20
CA GLY A 394 80.27 28.90 -0.54
C GLY A 394 80.79 30.08 0.28
N GLU A 395 80.45 30.16 1.56
CA GLU A 395 80.97 31.18 2.48
C GLU A 395 82.47 31.01 2.74
N LEU A 396 82.93 29.78 2.95
CA LEU A 396 84.35 29.48 3.09
C LEU A 396 85.15 29.89 1.84
N LEU A 397 84.63 29.60 0.65
CA LEU A 397 85.24 30.02 -0.62
C LEU A 397 85.25 31.56 -0.79
N ARG A 398 84.19 32.25 -0.37
CA ARG A 398 84.15 33.72 -0.38
C ARG A 398 85.18 34.30 0.59
N ALA A 399 85.27 33.76 1.81
CA ALA A 399 86.26 34.16 2.80
C ALA A 399 87.69 33.93 2.30
N GLU A 400 87.94 32.79 1.66
CA GLU A 400 89.24 32.50 1.05
C GLU A 400 89.59 33.48 -0.07
N ARG A 401 88.63 33.81 -0.95
CA ARG A 401 88.84 34.80 -2.02
C ARG A 401 89.15 36.20 -1.48
N VAL A 402 88.47 36.62 -0.41
CA VAL A 402 88.75 37.89 0.27
C VAL A 402 90.15 37.87 0.91
N SER A 403 90.55 36.77 1.55
CA SER A 403 91.89 36.61 2.12
C SER A 403 92.99 36.64 1.03
N ARG A 404 92.77 35.98 -0.10
CA ARG A 404 93.70 36.04 -1.25
C ARG A 404 93.79 37.44 -1.85
N ALA A 405 92.67 38.17 -1.92
CA ALA A 405 92.65 39.54 -2.40
C ALA A 405 93.40 40.51 -1.45
N SER A 406 93.27 40.33 -0.13
CA SER A 406 94.01 41.14 0.85
C SER A 406 95.52 40.86 0.77
N LEU A 407 95.93 39.59 0.68
CA LEU A 407 97.33 39.21 0.50
C LEU A 407 97.94 39.77 -0.79
N ALA A 408 97.17 39.79 -1.89
CA ALA A 408 97.61 40.39 -3.14
C ALA A 408 97.80 41.91 -3.03
N LEU A 409 96.95 42.59 -2.26
CA LEU A 409 97.08 44.02 -1.98
C LEU A 409 98.30 44.32 -1.10
N ASP A 410 98.53 43.52 -0.05
CA ASP A 410 99.69 43.65 0.83
C ASP A 410 101.01 43.44 0.09
N LEU A 411 101.07 42.47 -0.83
CA LEU A 411 102.21 42.25 -1.74
C LEU A 411 102.46 43.43 -2.68
N LYS A 412 101.39 44.08 -3.15
CA LYS A 412 101.50 45.28 -4.01
C LYS A 412 102.04 46.47 -3.21
N ILE A 413 101.58 46.66 -1.96
CA ILE A 413 102.08 47.68 -1.05
C ILE A 413 103.55 47.42 -0.72
N ALA A 414 103.93 46.19 -0.40
CA ALA A 414 105.32 45.82 -0.12
C ALA A 414 106.25 46.08 -1.33
N ARG A 415 105.82 45.75 -2.56
CA ARG A 415 106.58 46.07 -3.77
C ARG A 415 106.74 47.57 -4.00
N SER A 416 105.70 48.37 -3.74
CA SER A 416 105.79 49.82 -3.86
C SER A 416 106.77 50.44 -2.86
N ARG A 417 106.79 49.93 -1.62
CA ARG A 417 107.76 50.35 -0.58
C ARG A 417 109.19 49.95 -0.90
N ALA A 418 109.39 48.74 -1.43
CA ALA A 418 110.71 48.30 -1.88
C ALA A 418 111.22 49.12 -3.09
N GLY A 419 110.33 49.56 -3.98
CA GLY A 419 110.67 50.47 -5.06
C GLY A 419 111.07 51.87 -4.58
N ALA A 420 110.33 52.42 -3.61
CA ALA A 420 110.65 53.72 -2.99
C ALA A 420 112.00 53.70 -2.27
N ALA A 421 112.27 52.65 -1.47
CA ALA A 421 113.55 52.51 -0.78
C ALA A 421 114.75 52.40 -1.72
N ARG A 422 114.56 51.82 -2.92
CA ARG A 422 115.61 51.73 -3.95
C ARG A 422 115.89 53.09 -4.59
N ALA A 423 114.84 53.86 -4.87
CA ALA A 423 114.99 55.22 -5.39
C ALA A 423 115.68 56.16 -4.39
N GLU A 424 115.39 56.04 -3.10
CA GLU A 424 116.08 56.81 -2.04
C GLU A 424 117.57 56.44 -1.94
N ALA A 425 117.93 55.16 -2.07
CA ALA A 425 119.31 54.71 -2.07
C ALA A 425 120.10 55.22 -3.30
N ASP A 426 119.48 55.28 -4.47
CA ASP A 426 120.10 55.79 -5.70
C ASP A 426 120.34 57.31 -5.62
N VAL A 427 119.44 58.07 -4.99
CA VAL A 427 119.62 59.51 -4.74
C VAL A 427 120.76 59.77 -3.75
N ALA A 428 120.84 59.02 -2.65
CA ALA A 428 121.93 59.15 -1.67
C ALA A 428 123.31 58.80 -2.28
N ALA A 429 123.35 57.82 -3.20
CA ALA A 429 124.56 57.47 -3.93
C ALA A 429 125.02 58.58 -4.90
N ALA A 430 124.07 59.25 -5.57
CA ALA A 430 124.35 60.37 -6.47
C ALA A 430 124.86 61.61 -5.71
N GLU A 431 124.26 61.95 -4.56
CA GLU A 431 124.73 63.06 -3.71
C GLU A 431 126.15 62.81 -3.17
N SER A 432 126.45 61.57 -2.78
CA SER A 432 127.78 61.17 -2.31
C SER A 432 128.84 61.18 -3.40
N ALA A 433 128.45 61.05 -4.67
CA ALA A 433 129.36 61.15 -5.82
C ALA A 433 129.67 62.61 -6.16
N LEU A 434 128.68 63.50 -6.06
CA LEU A 434 128.84 64.94 -6.29
C LEU A 434 129.78 65.58 -5.26
N LEU A 435 129.61 65.25 -3.98
CA LEU A 435 130.47 65.77 -2.91
C LEU A 435 131.94 65.32 -3.07
N ARG A 436 132.17 64.08 -3.52
CA ARG A 436 133.53 63.58 -3.81
C ARG A 436 134.19 64.32 -4.99
N ALA A 437 133.42 64.69 -6.01
CA ALA A 437 133.93 65.46 -7.14
C ALA A 437 134.30 66.91 -6.73
N GLN A 438 133.51 67.53 -5.84
CA GLN A 438 133.79 68.87 -5.32
C GLN A 438 135.05 68.90 -4.43
N ALA A 439 135.22 67.91 -3.55
CA ALA A 439 136.43 67.79 -2.73
C ALA A 439 137.70 67.58 -3.59
N ALA A 440 137.63 66.78 -4.65
CA ALA A 440 138.75 66.57 -5.56
C ALA A 440 139.13 67.86 -6.32
N SER A 441 138.16 68.66 -6.74
CA SER A 441 138.39 69.95 -7.39
C SER A 441 139.09 70.95 -6.44
N ALA A 442 138.64 71.02 -5.18
CA ALA A 442 139.23 71.92 -4.19
C ALA A 442 140.69 71.55 -3.86
N MET A 443 141.03 70.26 -3.83
CA MET A 443 142.42 69.81 -3.59
C MET A 443 143.35 70.17 -4.76
N GLU A 444 142.85 70.12 -6.01
CA GLU A 444 143.66 70.48 -7.19
C GLU A 444 143.90 71.99 -7.27
N GLU A 445 142.92 72.82 -6.92
CA GLU A 445 143.12 74.28 -6.78
C GLU A 445 144.18 74.61 -5.72
N LEU A 446 144.18 73.89 -4.59
CA LEU A 446 145.16 74.05 -3.51
C LEU A 446 146.57 73.67 -3.96
N ARG A 447 146.70 72.69 -4.87
CA ARG A 447 147.99 72.28 -5.47
C ARG A 447 148.57 73.40 -6.34
N VAL A 448 147.76 73.96 -7.24
CA VAL A 448 148.16 75.03 -8.17
C VAL A 448 148.58 76.31 -7.42
N VAL A 449 147.85 76.68 -6.35
CA VAL A 449 148.18 77.86 -5.55
C VAL A 449 149.49 77.68 -4.76
N ARG A 450 149.81 76.47 -4.29
CA ARG A 450 151.11 76.19 -3.63
C ARG A 450 152.28 76.27 -4.60
N GLU A 451 152.08 75.81 -5.84
CA GLU A 451 153.11 75.81 -6.88
C GLU A 451 153.47 77.26 -7.28
N THR A 452 152.48 78.13 -7.44
CA THR A 452 152.67 79.55 -7.75
C THR A 452 153.35 80.33 -6.61
N LEU A 453 153.06 80.03 -5.35
CA LEU A 453 153.75 80.64 -4.20
C LEU A 453 155.24 80.26 -4.16
N ALA A 454 155.58 79.00 -4.45
CA ALA A 454 156.97 78.53 -4.49
C ALA A 454 157.78 79.25 -5.57
N GLU A 455 157.19 79.50 -6.75
CA GLU A 455 157.82 80.27 -7.82
C GLU A 455 158.07 81.74 -7.44
N ALA A 456 157.10 82.39 -6.77
CA ALA A 456 157.23 83.77 -6.32
C ALA A 456 158.37 83.94 -5.29
N GLN A 457 158.48 83.02 -4.34
CA GLN A 457 159.57 83.00 -3.36
C GLN A 457 160.95 82.75 -4.02
N GLY A 458 160.99 81.94 -5.08
CA GLY A 458 162.19 81.70 -5.88
C GLY A 458 162.67 82.93 -6.68
N ARG A 459 161.78 83.86 -7.04
CA ARG A 459 162.14 85.14 -7.68
C ARG A 459 162.72 86.14 -6.68
N LEU A 460 162.13 86.23 -5.49
CA LEU A 460 162.61 87.10 -4.40
C LEU A 460 164.02 86.73 -3.92
N ARG A 461 164.33 85.43 -3.80
CA ARG A 461 165.69 84.98 -3.43
C ARG A 461 166.75 85.28 -4.50
N ARG A 462 166.37 85.25 -5.78
CA ARG A 462 167.26 85.60 -6.90
C ARG A 462 167.54 87.10 -6.97
N ALA A 463 166.56 87.93 -6.62
CA ALA A 463 166.75 89.38 -6.50
C ALA A 463 167.67 89.76 -5.32
N ALA A 464 167.58 89.03 -4.19
CA ALA A 464 168.42 89.28 -3.01
C ALA A 464 169.89 88.85 -3.20
N ALA A 465 170.17 87.89 -4.08
CA ALA A 465 171.54 87.44 -4.38
C ALA A 465 172.30 88.35 -5.37
N ALA A 466 171.61 89.22 -6.10
CA ALA A 466 172.20 90.08 -7.13
C ALA A 466 172.68 91.46 -6.62
N ALA A 467 172.49 91.79 -5.34
CA ALA A 467 172.68 93.14 -4.80
C ALA A 467 173.91 93.31 -3.86
N GLY A 468 174.94 92.47 -3.96
CA GLY A 468 176.00 92.36 -2.96
C GLY A 468 177.47 92.37 -3.40
N GLU A 469 177.85 92.97 -4.55
CA GLU A 469 179.28 93.21 -4.86
C GLU A 469 179.50 94.39 -5.84
N ALA A 470 180.44 95.29 -5.47
CA ALA A 470 181.08 96.40 -6.21
C ALA A 470 180.49 97.84 -6.15
N ALA A 471 181.26 98.71 -5.48
CA ALA A 471 181.23 100.18 -5.33
C ALA A 471 181.86 100.90 -6.58
N PRO A 472 182.38 102.16 -6.54
CA PRO A 472 181.97 103.48 -5.97
C PRO A 472 182.05 104.67 -7.00
N LEU A 473 181.70 105.90 -6.55
CA LEU A 473 182.20 107.26 -6.97
C LEU A 473 181.97 107.73 -8.44
N GLU A 474 181.64 108.98 -8.81
CA GLU A 474 181.37 110.27 -8.15
C GLU A 474 180.80 111.28 -9.19
N ALA A 475 179.86 112.13 -8.74
CA ALA A 475 179.44 113.49 -9.16
C ALA A 475 179.31 113.97 -10.64
N ALA A 476 178.09 114.40 -11.01
CA ALA A 476 177.74 115.81 -11.36
C ALA A 476 176.22 115.98 -11.70
N SER A 477 175.55 116.93 -11.01
CA SER A 477 174.14 117.37 -11.15
C SER A 477 173.92 118.39 -12.28
N PRO A 478 172.69 118.67 -12.83
CA PRO A 478 171.53 119.21 -12.07
C PRO A 478 170.08 118.93 -12.59
N SER A 479 169.07 119.40 -11.83
CA SER A 479 167.72 119.90 -12.26
C SER A 479 166.51 118.92 -12.39
N PRO A 480 165.22 119.35 -12.29
CA PRO A 480 164.31 119.03 -11.17
C PRO A 480 162.89 118.48 -11.52
N ALA A 481 162.13 118.13 -10.45
CA ALA A 481 160.66 118.16 -10.24
C ALA A 481 159.75 116.92 -10.58
N GLU A 482 159.22 116.32 -9.48
CA GLU A 482 157.87 115.73 -9.17
C GLU A 482 157.21 114.69 -10.13
N GLY A 483 156.67 113.50 -9.77
CA GLY A 483 156.36 112.69 -8.56
C GLY A 483 155.08 111.84 -8.85
N PRO A 484 154.69 110.78 -8.08
CA PRO A 484 155.41 109.67 -7.45
C PRO A 484 154.99 108.25 -7.96
N ALA A 485 155.80 107.24 -7.64
CA ALA A 485 155.66 105.82 -7.99
C ALA A 485 154.71 105.02 -7.06
N PRO A 486 154.39 103.75 -7.42
CA PRO A 486 154.39 102.71 -6.39
C PRO A 486 155.09 101.41 -6.82
N THR A 487 155.90 100.89 -5.90
CA THR A 487 156.34 99.50 -5.79
C THR A 487 155.30 98.70 -4.99
N PRO A 488 154.94 97.47 -5.41
CA PRO A 488 154.52 96.47 -4.44
C PRO A 488 155.12 95.09 -4.78
N ALA A 489 156.03 94.61 -3.93
CA ALA A 489 156.55 93.24 -3.97
C ALA A 489 156.44 92.43 -2.65
N PRO A 490 155.83 92.93 -1.55
CA PRO A 490 155.46 92.06 -0.41
C PRO A 490 153.96 91.73 -0.28
N GLU A 491 153.04 92.51 -0.87
CA GLU A 491 151.58 92.31 -0.69
C GLU A 491 151.06 91.04 -1.37
N LEU A 492 151.54 90.75 -2.59
CA LEU A 492 151.12 89.57 -3.36
C LEU A 492 151.49 88.24 -2.68
N VAL A 493 152.57 88.23 -1.90
CA VAL A 493 152.97 87.04 -1.12
C VAL A 493 152.06 86.85 0.10
N HIS A 494 151.59 87.94 0.71
CA HIS A 494 150.67 87.87 1.84
C HIS A 494 149.26 87.46 1.40
N GLU A 495 148.77 87.98 0.28
CA GLU A 495 147.46 87.65 -0.30
C GLU A 495 147.38 86.17 -0.71
N LEU A 496 148.45 85.63 -1.31
CA LEU A 496 148.54 84.19 -1.63
C LEU A 496 148.61 83.32 -0.37
N GLN A 497 149.23 83.80 0.72
CA GLN A 497 149.25 83.08 2.00
C GLN A 497 147.87 83.06 2.69
N GLU A 498 147.12 84.16 2.66
CA GLU A 498 145.74 84.20 3.15
C GLU A 498 144.82 83.28 2.35
N ARG A 499 144.96 83.26 1.01
CA ARG A 499 144.15 82.37 0.16
C ARG A 499 144.43 80.88 0.42
N ILE A 500 145.68 80.51 0.71
CA ILE A 500 146.03 79.14 1.12
C ILE A 500 145.40 78.80 2.48
N ALA A 501 145.40 79.73 3.43
CA ALA A 501 144.79 79.51 4.75
C ALA A 501 143.25 79.44 4.69
N GLU A 502 142.61 80.17 3.77
CA GLU A 502 141.17 80.09 3.50
C GLU A 502 140.80 78.73 2.88
N LEU A 503 141.51 78.29 1.84
CA LEU A 503 141.28 76.99 1.20
C LEU A 503 141.57 75.81 2.14
N GLN A 504 142.54 75.93 3.04
CA GLN A 504 142.80 74.92 4.08
C GLN A 504 141.67 74.87 5.13
N ARG A 505 141.08 76.00 5.50
CA ARG A 505 139.91 76.02 6.39
C ARG A 505 138.67 75.41 5.73
N ALA A 506 138.44 75.67 4.44
CA ALA A 506 137.35 75.06 3.69
C ALA A 506 137.50 73.52 3.58
N ALA A 507 138.72 73.02 3.36
CA ALA A 507 138.98 71.58 3.25
C ALA A 507 138.82 70.82 4.59
N VAL A 508 139.16 71.45 5.73
CA VAL A 508 139.05 70.81 7.06
C VAL A 508 137.61 70.79 7.58
N VAL A 509 136.81 71.83 7.28
CA VAL A 509 135.39 71.89 7.70
C VAL A 509 134.53 70.83 6.98
N ASP A 510 134.92 70.40 5.78
CA ASP A 510 134.16 69.41 5.00
C ASP A 510 134.50 67.95 5.37
N GLU A 511 135.72 67.67 5.85
CA GLU A 511 136.12 66.33 6.32
C GLU A 511 135.39 65.92 7.62
N GLU A 512 135.20 66.84 8.57
CA GLU A 512 134.46 66.57 9.81
C GLU A 512 132.95 66.41 9.55
N GLY A 513 132.39 67.22 8.64
CA GLY A 513 131.00 67.10 8.19
C GLY A 513 130.72 65.79 7.44
N TRP A 514 131.71 65.28 6.69
CA TRP A 514 131.62 63.99 6.02
C TRP A 514 131.66 62.82 7.02
N ARG A 515 132.59 62.85 8.00
CA ARG A 515 132.68 61.79 9.03
C ARG A 515 131.44 61.74 9.95
N GLN A 516 130.79 62.88 10.22
CA GLN A 516 129.52 62.92 10.97
C GLN A 516 128.33 62.36 10.16
N ARG A 517 128.27 62.58 8.83
CA ARG A 517 127.21 62.00 7.98
C ARG A 517 127.41 60.50 7.74
N GLU A 518 128.65 60.05 7.59
CA GLU A 518 128.95 58.61 7.42
C GLU A 518 128.66 57.80 8.70
N SER A 519 128.90 58.38 9.89
CA SER A 519 128.57 57.75 11.17
C SER A 519 127.06 57.75 11.47
N ALA A 520 126.28 58.70 10.93
CA ALA A 520 124.81 58.70 11.03
C ALA A 520 124.10 57.69 10.11
N HIS A 521 124.75 57.19 9.06
CA HIS A 521 124.13 56.27 8.08
C HIS A 521 124.52 54.79 8.24
N ARG A 522 125.44 54.45 9.15
CA ARG A 522 125.88 53.07 9.36
C ARG A 522 124.94 52.12 10.14
N PRO A 523 123.98 52.56 10.99
CA PRO A 523 123.09 51.60 11.68
C PRO A 523 121.88 51.13 10.85
N ALA A 524 121.58 51.70 9.68
CA ALA A 524 120.39 51.33 8.89
C ALA A 524 120.56 50.08 8.01
N ALA A 525 121.80 49.66 7.71
CA ALA A 525 122.04 48.50 6.83
C ALA A 525 121.96 47.14 7.55
N ILE A 526 122.04 47.10 8.88
CA ILE A 526 121.99 45.84 9.65
C ILE A 526 120.54 45.45 10.03
N THR A 527 119.61 46.40 10.11
CA THR A 527 118.19 46.13 10.43
C THR A 527 117.36 45.67 9.24
N ALA A 528 117.70 46.05 8.00
CA ALA A 528 116.97 45.61 6.80
C ALA A 528 117.17 44.11 6.46
N SER A 529 118.27 43.49 6.91
CA SER A 529 118.54 42.05 6.70
C SER A 529 117.76 41.15 7.68
N ALA A 530 117.46 41.65 8.90
CA ALA A 530 116.69 40.91 9.89
C ALA A 530 115.19 40.81 9.52
N ASP A 531 114.63 41.82 8.86
CA ASP A 531 113.22 41.82 8.43
C ASP A 531 112.97 40.89 7.23
N ALA A 532 113.94 40.70 6.34
CA ALA A 532 113.81 39.78 5.21
C ALA A 532 113.78 38.30 5.66
N ALA A 533 114.60 37.93 6.66
CA ALA A 533 114.58 36.60 7.27
C ALA A 533 113.26 36.32 8.03
N GLY A 534 112.70 37.34 8.69
CA GLY A 534 111.42 37.25 9.38
C GLY A 534 110.19 37.09 8.47
N VAL A 535 110.27 37.55 7.22
CA VAL A 535 109.21 37.37 6.21
C VAL A 535 109.29 35.99 5.56
N ALA A 536 110.50 35.48 5.28
CA ALA A 536 110.69 34.12 4.77
C ALA A 536 110.19 33.05 5.77
N ALA A 537 110.53 33.19 7.06
CA ALA A 537 110.07 32.28 8.10
C ALA A 537 108.54 32.30 8.28
N ARG A 538 107.88 33.45 8.09
CA ARG A 538 106.41 33.57 8.15
C ARG A 538 105.73 32.94 6.94
N LEU A 539 106.33 33.02 5.75
CA LEU A 539 105.82 32.36 4.54
C LEU A 539 105.95 30.84 4.61
N ASP A 540 107.06 30.32 5.16
CA ASP A 540 107.24 28.88 5.36
C ASP A 540 106.29 28.32 6.43
N ALA A 541 106.04 29.06 7.52
CA ALA A 541 105.04 28.69 8.53
C ALA A 541 103.61 28.68 7.96
N ALA A 542 103.28 29.64 7.09
CA ALA A 542 101.98 29.67 6.41
C ALA A 542 101.82 28.52 5.40
N ALA A 543 102.88 28.19 4.65
CA ALA A 543 102.89 27.06 3.72
C ALA A 543 102.76 25.70 4.45
N ALA A 544 103.39 25.56 5.62
CA ALA A 544 103.24 24.37 6.47
C ALA A 544 101.82 24.21 7.04
N SER A 545 101.19 25.31 7.49
CA SER A 545 99.79 25.31 7.96
C SER A 545 98.77 24.96 6.86
N LEU A 546 99.05 25.34 5.61
CA LEU A 546 98.21 24.99 4.45
C LEU A 546 98.32 23.51 4.08
N ARG A 547 99.52 22.91 4.19
CA ARG A 547 99.72 21.46 3.97
C ARG A 547 99.10 20.61 5.09
N ALA A 548 99.09 21.10 6.33
CA ALA A 548 98.50 20.39 7.47
C ALA A 548 96.95 20.32 7.43
N ARG A 549 96.28 21.15 6.62
CA ARG A 549 94.80 21.18 6.48
C ARG A 549 94.26 20.35 5.32
N VAL A 550 95.11 19.77 4.48
CA VAL A 550 94.70 18.84 3.42
C VAL A 550 94.86 17.42 3.94
N THR A 551 93.85 16.92 4.65
CA THR A 551 93.71 15.49 4.96
C THR A 551 93.25 14.74 3.69
N PRO A 552 93.97 13.68 3.25
CA PRO A 552 93.49 12.80 2.20
C PRO A 552 92.55 11.77 2.82
N ASP A 553 91.24 12.03 2.82
CA ASP A 553 90.25 11.01 3.13
C ASP A 553 89.06 11.13 2.17
N ALA A 554 89.14 10.36 1.09
CA ALA A 554 88.03 10.06 0.20
C ALA A 554 88.27 8.64 -0.33
N ALA A 555 87.89 7.66 0.47
CA ALA A 555 87.75 6.27 0.06
C ALA A 555 86.74 6.20 -1.11
N VAL A 556 87.27 5.85 -2.28
CA VAL A 556 86.50 5.50 -3.48
C VAL A 556 85.84 4.14 -3.23
N VAL A 557 84.52 4.13 -3.12
CA VAL A 557 83.71 2.89 -3.17
C VAL A 557 83.44 2.55 -4.65
N PRO A 558 83.63 1.30 -5.09
CA PRO A 558 83.46 0.91 -6.49
C PRO A 558 81.97 0.71 -6.81
N VAL A 559 81.51 1.36 -7.88
CA VAL A 559 80.20 1.07 -8.51
C VAL A 559 80.38 -0.18 -9.38
N GLU A 560 79.86 -1.31 -8.90
CA GLU A 560 79.69 -2.51 -9.71
C GLU A 560 78.66 -2.28 -10.81
N ARG A 561 79.10 -2.46 -12.05
CA ARG A 561 78.25 -2.68 -13.21
C ARG A 561 77.75 -4.14 -13.18
N GLY A 562 76.46 -4.32 -12.94
CA GLY A 562 75.72 -5.55 -13.26
C GLY A 562 74.94 -5.36 -14.56
N ASN A 563 75.31 -6.12 -15.58
CA ASN A 563 74.76 -6.14 -16.93
C ASN A 563 73.83 -7.37 -17.07
N GLY A 564 72.75 -7.25 -17.85
CA GLY A 564 71.91 -8.36 -18.35
C GLY A 564 70.49 -8.43 -17.75
N ALA A 565 69.40 -8.70 -18.48
CA ALA A 565 69.23 -9.09 -19.88
C ALA A 565 67.75 -8.95 -20.29
N ARG A 566 67.53 -8.36 -21.48
CA ARG A 566 66.67 -8.82 -22.58
C ARG A 566 65.57 -9.87 -22.33
N GLY A 567 64.36 -9.54 -22.81
CA GLY A 567 63.27 -10.44 -23.20
C GLY A 567 61.96 -9.65 -23.35
N ALA A 568 61.76 -8.92 -24.46
CA ALA A 568 61.03 -9.38 -25.66
C ALA A 568 59.53 -9.67 -25.43
N ALA A 569 58.65 -8.74 -25.83
CA ALA A 569 57.43 -8.99 -26.60
C ALA A 569 56.64 -7.67 -26.86
N ASP A 570 56.63 -7.26 -28.12
CA ASP A 570 55.65 -6.38 -28.79
C ASP A 570 54.38 -7.24 -29.13
N PRO A 571 53.26 -6.75 -29.72
CA PRO A 571 52.73 -5.39 -29.90
C PRO A 571 51.24 -5.25 -29.51
N ALA A 572 50.70 -4.01 -29.51
CA ALA A 572 49.57 -3.63 -30.36
C ALA A 572 48.97 -2.27 -29.95
N SER A 573 49.11 -1.34 -30.88
CA SER A 573 48.33 -0.10 -31.01
C SER A 573 46.82 -0.33 -30.91
N THR A 574 46.09 0.54 -30.21
CA THR A 574 44.74 0.96 -30.64
C THR A 574 44.43 2.36 -30.10
N GLU A 575 44.52 3.31 -31.03
CA GLU A 575 43.62 4.44 -31.27
C GLU A 575 43.04 5.24 -30.09
N VAL A 576 43.59 6.44 -29.95
CA VAL A 576 42.87 7.67 -29.59
C VAL A 576 41.80 7.96 -30.64
N PRO A 577 40.61 8.45 -30.23
CA PRO A 577 40.02 9.55 -30.99
C PRO A 577 39.71 10.75 -30.09
N ALA A 578 40.13 11.90 -30.61
CA ALA A 578 39.74 13.22 -30.16
C ALA A 578 38.44 13.67 -30.84
N ALA A 579 37.77 14.62 -30.16
CA ALA A 579 36.86 15.65 -30.68
C ALA A 579 35.42 15.26 -31.02
N SER A 580 34.48 15.80 -30.23
CA SER A 580 33.40 16.72 -30.68
C SER A 580 32.53 17.07 -29.46
N ALA A 581 32.53 18.31 -29.00
CA ALA A 581 31.65 19.40 -29.43
C ALA A 581 30.43 19.58 -28.50
N THR A 582 30.51 20.63 -27.69
CA THR A 582 29.47 21.65 -27.47
C THR A 582 28.00 21.19 -27.50
N SER A 583 27.38 21.09 -26.31
CA SER A 583 25.94 21.38 -26.13
C SER A 583 25.64 21.74 -24.67
N LEU A 584 25.89 23.00 -24.33
CA LEU A 584 25.33 23.68 -23.17
C LEU A 584 23.84 23.94 -23.44
N VAL A 585 22.96 23.03 -23.04
CA VAL A 585 21.52 23.33 -22.88
C VAL A 585 21.29 23.78 -21.44
N ARG A 586 21.44 25.08 -21.23
CA ARG A 586 20.97 25.80 -20.06
C ARG A 586 19.44 25.74 -20.03
N ARG A 587 18.86 24.76 -19.32
CA ARG A 587 17.41 24.67 -19.12
C ARG A 587 17.02 25.65 -18.01
N ALA A 588 16.31 26.71 -18.41
CA ALA A 588 15.72 27.71 -17.52
C ALA A 588 14.75 27.07 -16.51
N PRO A 589 14.61 27.63 -15.29
CA PRO A 589 13.62 27.18 -14.33
C PRO A 589 12.22 27.48 -14.85
N ALA A 590 11.41 26.43 -15.05
CA ALA A 590 10.01 26.57 -15.40
C ALA A 590 9.28 27.23 -14.23
N ALA A 591 8.64 28.37 -14.53
CA ALA A 591 7.85 29.15 -13.60
C ALA A 591 6.75 28.31 -12.94
N MET A 592 6.60 28.47 -11.62
CA MET A 592 5.42 28.05 -10.86
C MET A 592 4.17 28.70 -11.46
N VAL A 593 3.40 27.95 -12.24
CA VAL A 593 2.05 28.36 -12.63
C VAL A 593 1.13 28.03 -11.46
N HIS A 594 0.76 29.06 -10.70
CA HIS A 594 -0.39 28.99 -9.79
C HIS A 594 -1.67 28.91 -10.64
N VAL A 595 -2.12 27.69 -10.93
CA VAL A 595 -3.43 27.46 -11.54
C VAL A 595 -4.50 27.83 -10.50
N ARG A 596 -5.21 28.92 -10.78
CA ARG A 596 -6.43 29.33 -10.08
C ARG A 596 -7.49 28.22 -10.27
N PRO A 597 -8.19 27.76 -9.22
CA PRO A 597 -9.19 26.71 -9.36
C PRO A 597 -10.34 27.21 -10.23
N THR A 598 -10.46 26.67 -11.45
CA THR A 598 -11.63 26.84 -12.29
C THR A 598 -12.76 26.00 -11.68
N SER A 599 -13.88 26.66 -11.38
CA SER A 599 -15.08 26.04 -10.83
C SER A 599 -15.55 24.87 -11.70
N ALA A 600 -15.63 23.68 -11.09
CA ALA A 600 -16.15 22.48 -11.75
C ALA A 600 -17.63 22.68 -12.17
N PRO A 601 -18.05 22.11 -13.30
CA PRO A 601 -19.46 22.11 -13.71
C PRO A 601 -20.29 21.32 -12.68
N SER A 602 -21.35 21.96 -12.21
CA SER A 602 -22.35 21.36 -11.34
C SER A 602 -23.02 20.18 -12.06
N ILE A 603 -22.72 18.95 -11.63
CA ILE A 603 -23.48 17.76 -12.01
C ILE A 603 -24.80 17.84 -11.25
N ALA A 604 -25.79 18.48 -11.88
CA ALA A 604 -27.13 18.60 -11.37
C ALA A 604 -27.98 17.36 -11.73
N GLY A 605 -28.73 16.85 -10.74
CA GLY A 605 -30.06 16.30 -11.02
C GLY A 605 -30.20 14.78 -11.10
N GLY A 606 -29.92 14.07 -10.01
CA GLY A 606 -30.44 12.73 -9.79
C GLY A 606 -29.86 12.14 -8.53
N THR A 607 -30.62 12.11 -7.44
CA THR A 607 -30.23 11.49 -6.15
C THR A 607 -30.14 9.97 -6.32
N ARG A 608 -29.12 9.52 -7.06
CA ARG A 608 -28.79 8.12 -7.26
C ARG A 608 -28.00 7.69 -6.03
N ARG A 609 -28.56 6.75 -5.28
CA ARG A 609 -27.92 6.20 -4.08
C ARG A 609 -26.70 5.40 -4.52
N LEU A 610 -25.54 6.05 -4.48
CA LEU A 610 -24.24 5.38 -4.48
C LEU A 610 -24.28 4.21 -3.49
N PRO A 611 -23.58 3.10 -3.76
CA PRO A 611 -23.43 2.04 -2.80
C PRO A 611 -22.79 2.64 -1.55
N SER A 612 -23.58 2.80 -0.48
CA SER A 612 -23.05 3.28 0.79
C SER A 612 -21.83 2.44 1.19
N LEU A 613 -20.87 3.01 1.90
CA LEU A 613 -19.72 2.29 2.47
C LEU A 613 -20.10 0.92 3.07
N ARG A 614 -21.27 0.84 3.71
CA ARG A 614 -21.83 -0.40 4.26
C ARG A 614 -22.07 -1.47 3.20
N GLY A 615 -22.62 -1.09 2.05
CA GLY A 615 -22.78 -1.97 0.88
C GLY A 615 -21.43 -2.41 0.30
N ALA A 616 -20.46 -1.49 0.22
CA ALA A 616 -19.10 -1.81 -0.22
C ALA A 616 -18.43 -2.84 0.71
N LEU A 617 -18.61 -2.71 2.04
CA LEU A 617 -18.12 -3.68 3.03
C LEU A 617 -18.76 -5.06 2.85
N VAL A 618 -20.05 -5.14 2.52
CA VAL A 618 -20.72 -6.43 2.26
C VAL A 618 -20.12 -7.10 1.02
N ARG A 619 -19.92 -6.35 -0.07
CA ARG A 619 -19.33 -6.88 -1.30
C ARG A 619 -17.86 -7.30 -1.07
N LEU A 620 -17.08 -6.47 -0.39
CA LEU A 620 -15.71 -6.81 0.02
C LEU A 620 -15.68 -8.06 0.89
N ALA A 621 -16.64 -8.25 1.80
CA ALA A 621 -16.68 -9.43 2.66
C ALA A 621 -17.07 -10.72 1.93
N VAL A 622 -17.72 -10.63 0.76
CA VAL A 622 -17.96 -11.79 -0.11
C VAL A 622 -16.69 -12.15 -0.87
N GLU A 623 -15.97 -11.15 -1.41
CA GLU A 623 -14.78 -11.36 -2.25
C GLU A 623 -13.51 -11.67 -1.43
N ASP A 624 -13.23 -10.85 -0.41
CA ASP A 624 -12.06 -10.96 0.47
C ASP A 624 -12.52 -10.79 1.94
N PRO A 625 -13.01 -11.88 2.57
CA PRO A 625 -13.55 -11.81 3.92
C PRO A 625 -12.50 -11.40 4.96
N VAL A 626 -11.21 -11.66 4.71
CA VAL A 626 -10.12 -11.28 5.61
C VAL A 626 -9.84 -9.77 5.54
N ALA A 627 -9.79 -9.18 4.34
CA ALA A 627 -9.64 -7.73 4.20
C ALA A 627 -10.85 -6.99 4.80
N ALA A 628 -12.08 -7.47 4.54
CA ALA A 628 -13.28 -6.92 5.15
C ALA A 628 -13.22 -7.00 6.68
N ALA A 629 -12.83 -8.15 7.24
CA ALA A 629 -12.69 -8.33 8.68
C ALA A 629 -11.68 -7.36 9.31
N ARG A 630 -10.52 -7.14 8.67
CA ARG A 630 -9.51 -6.20 9.14
C ARG A 630 -10.02 -4.76 9.06
N LEU A 631 -10.73 -4.41 7.98
CA LEU A 631 -11.32 -3.09 7.83
C LEU A 631 -12.41 -2.84 8.88
N LEU A 632 -13.27 -3.83 9.14
CA LEU A 632 -14.28 -3.78 10.21
C LEU A 632 -13.65 -3.66 11.60
N ALA A 633 -12.55 -4.38 11.86
CA ALA A 633 -11.80 -4.24 13.11
C ALA A 633 -11.19 -2.84 13.28
N ALA A 634 -10.70 -2.24 12.20
CA ALA A 634 -10.15 -0.88 12.18
C ALA A 634 -11.22 0.20 12.46
N LEU A 635 -12.50 -0.11 12.30
CA LEU A 635 -13.64 0.76 12.61
C LEU A 635 -14.07 0.70 14.08
N LEU A 636 -13.67 -0.33 14.83
CA LEU A 636 -14.08 -0.51 16.23
C LEU A 636 -13.76 0.69 17.15
N PRO A 637 -12.62 1.38 17.03
CA PRO A 637 -12.33 2.55 17.87
C PRO A 637 -13.34 3.70 17.73
N ALA A 638 -14.07 3.78 16.62
CA ALA A 638 -15.05 4.85 16.39
C ALA A 638 -16.37 4.66 17.15
N GLN A 639 -16.63 3.48 17.73
CA GLN A 639 -17.92 3.17 18.35
C GLN A 639 -18.30 4.09 19.51
N GLY A 640 -17.31 4.58 20.27
CA GLY A 640 -17.53 5.38 21.47
C GLY A 640 -18.17 6.73 21.17
N ALA A 641 -17.99 7.26 19.96
CA ALA A 641 -18.66 8.47 19.52
C ALA A 641 -20.17 8.28 19.28
N PHE A 642 -20.63 7.04 19.16
CA PHE A 642 -22.00 6.72 18.73
C PHE A 642 -22.81 5.92 19.76
N LEU A 643 -22.16 5.36 20.78
CA LEU A 643 -22.82 4.64 21.87
C LEU A 643 -23.05 5.58 23.05
N ALA A 644 -24.29 5.65 23.52
CA ALA A 644 -24.65 6.51 24.67
C ALA A 644 -24.26 5.90 26.04
N GLY A 645 -24.05 4.59 26.11
CA GLY A 645 -23.80 3.87 27.36
C GLY A 645 -22.45 3.18 27.40
N ASP A 646 -21.92 3.02 28.61
CA ASP A 646 -20.71 2.24 28.84
C ASP A 646 -20.98 0.74 28.66
N ILE A 647 -20.11 0.08 27.91
CA ILE A 647 -20.19 -1.36 27.63
C ILE A 647 -18.79 -1.95 27.50
N ASP A 648 -18.57 -3.10 28.15
CA ASP A 648 -17.32 -3.87 28.00
C ASP A 648 -17.64 -5.27 27.44
N TYR A 649 -17.13 -5.54 26.25
CA TYR A 649 -17.46 -6.76 25.53
C TYR A 649 -16.30 -7.28 24.69
N ASP A 650 -16.41 -8.55 24.31
CA ASP A 650 -15.49 -9.18 23.39
C ASP A 650 -16.18 -9.43 22.05
N LEU A 651 -15.47 -9.13 20.96
CA LEU A 651 -15.89 -9.41 19.60
C LEU A 651 -14.90 -10.35 18.94
N THR A 652 -15.35 -11.55 18.59
CA THR A 652 -14.60 -12.48 17.73
C THR A 652 -15.11 -12.37 16.31
N ILE A 653 -14.28 -11.82 15.43
CA ILE A 653 -14.45 -11.87 13.98
C ILE A 653 -13.62 -13.06 13.50
N ARG A 654 -14.27 -14.12 13.01
CA ARG A 654 -13.63 -15.42 12.76
C ARG A 654 -12.37 -15.34 11.89
N GLU A 655 -12.34 -14.40 10.97
CA GLU A 655 -11.28 -14.22 9.99
C GLU A 655 -10.02 -13.52 10.55
N VAL A 656 -10.13 -12.76 11.66
CA VAL A 656 -9.01 -11.93 12.18
C VAL A 656 -8.73 -12.12 13.67
N GLY A 657 -9.64 -12.71 14.44
CA GLY A 657 -9.43 -13.02 15.86
C GLY A 657 -10.42 -12.34 16.80
N THR A 658 -10.02 -12.22 18.07
CA THR A 658 -10.86 -11.67 19.14
C THR A 658 -10.34 -10.32 19.59
N PHE A 659 -11.23 -9.38 19.85
CA PHE A 659 -10.92 -8.04 20.36
C PHE A 659 -11.71 -7.80 21.64
N ALA A 660 -11.03 -7.36 22.70
CA ALA A 660 -11.67 -6.73 23.85
C ALA A 660 -11.98 -5.28 23.50
N ILE A 661 -13.24 -4.90 23.66
CA ILE A 661 -13.75 -3.58 23.32
C ILE A 661 -14.40 -3.02 24.57
N THR A 662 -13.82 -1.95 25.10
CA THR A 662 -14.34 -1.23 26.24
C THR A 662 -14.74 0.16 25.78
N VAL A 663 -16.03 0.45 25.86
CA VAL A 663 -16.61 1.76 25.59
C VAL A 663 -16.92 2.41 26.92
N ALA A 664 -16.25 3.52 27.23
CA ALA A 664 -16.44 4.25 28.46
C ALA A 664 -16.25 5.76 28.22
N GLY A 665 -17.20 6.58 28.71
CA GLY A 665 -17.10 8.05 28.61
C GLY A 665 -16.96 8.56 27.16
N GLY A 666 -17.69 7.95 26.23
CA GLY A 666 -17.66 8.32 24.80
C GLY A 666 -16.37 7.94 24.06
N ARG A 667 -15.49 7.14 24.67
CA ARG A 667 -14.25 6.66 24.05
C ARG A 667 -14.25 5.14 23.98
N THR A 668 -13.61 4.60 22.95
CA THR A 668 -13.44 3.15 22.80
C THR A 668 -11.97 2.76 22.89
N SER A 669 -11.67 1.81 23.77
CA SER A 669 -10.40 1.09 23.79
C SER A 669 -10.59 -0.27 23.14
N VAL A 670 -9.73 -0.60 22.16
CA VAL A 670 -9.75 -1.87 21.44
C VAL A 670 -8.42 -2.58 21.66
N ARG A 671 -8.46 -3.77 22.24
CA ARG A 671 -7.26 -4.59 22.48
C ARG A 671 -7.41 -5.96 21.82
N PRO A 672 -6.50 -6.38 20.94
CA PRO A 672 -6.52 -7.74 20.39
C PRO A 672 -6.25 -8.76 21.51
N LEU A 673 -6.99 -9.87 21.49
CA LEU A 673 -6.90 -10.96 22.44
C LEU A 673 -6.61 -12.28 21.74
N ARG A 674 -5.81 -13.13 22.39
CA ARG A 674 -5.59 -14.52 21.93
C ARG A 674 -6.83 -15.40 22.12
N ARG A 675 -7.61 -15.13 23.18
CA ARG A 675 -8.85 -15.84 23.51
C ARG A 675 -9.85 -14.86 24.14
N PRO A 676 -11.17 -15.09 23.98
CA PRO A 676 -12.18 -14.32 24.68
C PRO A 676 -12.00 -14.40 26.20
N ARG A 677 -12.21 -13.28 26.89
CA ARG A 677 -12.26 -13.15 28.33
C ARG A 677 -13.40 -13.97 28.93
N SER A 678 -13.28 -14.27 30.22
CA SER A 678 -14.33 -14.98 30.95
C SER A 678 -15.59 -14.11 31.09
N ARG A 679 -16.75 -14.73 31.35
CA ARG A 679 -18.01 -14.01 31.60
C ARG A 679 -17.96 -13.08 32.83
N ARG A 680 -16.97 -13.25 33.72
CA ARG A 680 -16.76 -12.38 34.88
C ARG A 680 -15.99 -11.10 34.51
N GLU A 681 -15.28 -11.11 33.39
CA GLU A 681 -14.42 -10.01 32.94
C GLU A 681 -15.02 -9.21 31.77
N ALA A 682 -15.87 -9.84 30.94
CA ALA A 682 -16.59 -9.17 29.85
C ALA A 682 -18.10 -9.38 30.02
N GLU A 683 -18.89 -8.32 29.81
CA GLU A 683 -20.35 -8.38 29.97
C GLU A 683 -21.03 -9.19 28.87
N LEU A 684 -20.38 -9.24 27.71
CA LEU A 684 -20.87 -9.83 26.48
C LEU A 684 -19.71 -10.36 25.64
N HIS A 685 -19.92 -11.50 24.98
CA HIS A 685 -19.06 -12.03 23.94
C HIS A 685 -19.90 -12.31 22.68
N VAL A 686 -19.52 -11.69 21.58
CA VAL A 686 -20.16 -11.87 20.26
C VAL A 686 -19.17 -12.55 19.33
N THR A 687 -19.59 -13.62 18.65
CA THR A 687 -18.78 -14.29 17.64
C THR A 687 -19.55 -14.35 16.32
N LEU A 688 -18.96 -13.84 15.24
CA LEU A 688 -19.55 -13.90 13.90
C LEU A 688 -18.49 -13.82 12.79
N HIS A 689 -18.94 -14.00 11.55
CA HIS A 689 -18.14 -13.81 10.34
C HIS A 689 -18.11 -12.34 9.91
N ALA A 690 -17.07 -11.94 9.19
CA ALA A 690 -16.93 -10.62 8.58
C ALA A 690 -18.14 -10.22 7.74
N LEU A 691 -18.62 -11.13 6.88
CA LEU A 691 -19.79 -10.92 6.03
C LEU A 691 -21.04 -10.64 6.87
N THR A 692 -21.28 -11.43 7.91
CA THR A 692 -22.41 -11.21 8.81
C THR A 692 -22.31 -9.87 9.52
N LEU A 693 -21.11 -9.43 9.91
CA LEU A 693 -20.91 -8.14 10.57
C LEU A 693 -21.18 -6.99 9.60
N ALA A 694 -20.66 -7.08 8.37
CA ALA A 694 -20.90 -6.10 7.32
C ALA A 694 -22.40 -5.99 6.98
N GLU A 695 -23.11 -7.12 6.89
CA GLU A 695 -24.56 -7.13 6.63
C GLU A 695 -25.37 -6.48 7.77
N LEU A 696 -25.02 -6.76 9.02
CA LEU A 696 -25.64 -6.11 10.18
C LEU A 696 -25.41 -4.60 10.14
N LEU A 697 -24.18 -4.16 9.85
CA LEU A 697 -23.89 -2.73 9.68
C LEU A 697 -24.60 -2.13 8.47
N ALA A 698 -24.85 -2.91 7.42
CA ALA A 698 -25.68 -2.50 6.28
C ALA A 698 -27.19 -2.46 6.60
N GLY A 699 -27.59 -2.76 7.84
CA GLY A 699 -29.00 -2.77 8.25
C GLY A 699 -29.79 -3.99 7.77
N ARG A 700 -29.11 -5.01 7.22
CA ARG A 700 -29.79 -6.26 6.87
C ARG A 700 -30.10 -7.04 8.15
N SER A 701 -31.39 -7.27 8.40
CA SER A 701 -31.83 -8.02 9.57
C SER A 701 -31.41 -9.49 9.45
N ARG A 702 -30.47 -9.94 10.28
CA ARG A 702 -30.16 -11.36 10.47
C ARG A 702 -30.81 -11.83 11.76
N ARG A 703 -31.68 -12.85 11.69
CA ARG A 703 -32.33 -13.43 12.88
C ARG A 703 -31.25 -14.01 13.81
N VAL A 704 -31.15 -13.48 15.02
CA VAL A 704 -30.29 -14.03 16.07
C VAL A 704 -30.98 -15.27 16.67
N GLY A 705 -30.60 -16.48 16.22
CA GLY A 705 -31.31 -17.71 16.60
C GLY A 705 -30.44 -18.99 16.60
N ARG A 706 -30.78 -19.93 17.48
CA ARG A 706 -29.96 -21.12 17.85
C ARG A 706 -29.77 -22.16 16.74
N VAL A 707 -30.58 -22.17 15.68
CA VAL A 707 -30.64 -23.31 14.75
C VAL A 707 -29.97 -23.00 13.41
N LEU A 708 -29.87 -21.73 13.00
CA LEU A 708 -29.39 -21.38 11.65
C LEU A 708 -28.55 -20.09 11.58
N ALA A 709 -28.28 -19.39 12.70
CA ALA A 709 -27.60 -18.09 12.64
C ALA A 709 -26.07 -18.22 12.81
N PRO A 710 -25.27 -17.56 11.96
CA PRO A 710 -23.80 -17.50 12.10
C PRO A 710 -23.32 -16.66 13.30
N ILE A 711 -24.22 -16.00 14.03
CA ILE A 711 -23.91 -15.16 15.20
C ILE A 711 -24.08 -15.98 16.48
N LYS A 712 -22.97 -16.25 17.18
CA LYS A 712 -23.00 -16.83 18.53
C LYS A 712 -22.89 -15.72 19.55
N LEU A 713 -23.90 -15.61 20.41
CA LEU A 713 -23.97 -14.64 21.49
C LEU A 713 -23.81 -15.34 22.84
N ARG A 714 -22.92 -14.85 23.70
CA ARG A 714 -22.82 -15.25 25.11
C ARG A 714 -22.85 -13.99 25.99
N GLY A 715 -23.77 -13.90 26.93
CA GLY A 715 -23.85 -12.74 27.85
C GLY A 715 -25.24 -12.11 27.89
N SER A 716 -25.29 -10.84 28.33
CA SER A 716 -26.55 -10.12 28.54
C SER A 716 -27.18 -9.65 27.22
N ARG A 717 -28.41 -10.10 26.93
CA ARG A 717 -29.20 -9.62 25.78
C ARG A 717 -29.52 -8.12 25.86
N ARG A 718 -29.68 -7.58 27.07
CA ARG A 718 -29.91 -6.14 27.29
C ARG A 718 -28.69 -5.31 26.84
N ARG A 719 -27.47 -5.82 27.06
CA ARG A 719 -26.25 -5.19 26.56
C ARG A 719 -26.12 -5.25 25.04
N LEU A 720 -26.58 -6.34 24.41
CA LEU A 720 -26.64 -6.44 22.95
C LEU A 720 -27.56 -5.38 22.31
N ALA A 721 -28.67 -5.02 22.97
CA ALA A 721 -29.58 -3.99 22.46
C ALA A 721 -28.88 -2.62 22.28
N MET A 722 -27.92 -2.27 23.15
CA MET A 722 -27.10 -1.07 22.96
C MET A 722 -26.21 -1.16 21.72
N LEU A 723 -25.62 -2.32 21.43
CA LEU A 723 -24.84 -2.50 20.19
C LEU A 723 -25.71 -2.46 18.93
N ALA A 724 -27.02 -2.74 19.04
CA ALA A 724 -27.93 -2.61 17.91
C ALA A 724 -28.10 -1.15 17.45
N GLU A 725 -27.93 -0.17 18.35
CA GLU A 725 -27.98 1.26 18.02
C GLU A 725 -26.94 1.63 16.95
N LEU A 726 -25.75 1.02 16.98
CA LEU A 726 -24.70 1.24 15.97
C LEU A 726 -25.15 0.92 14.54
N THR A 727 -26.08 -0.02 14.36
CA THR A 727 -26.59 -0.37 13.02
C THR A 727 -27.47 0.75 12.44
N ALA A 728 -28.13 1.54 13.29
CA ALA A 728 -28.98 2.66 12.88
C ALA A 728 -28.17 3.93 12.52
N VAL A 729 -26.95 4.06 13.03
CA VAL A 729 -26.14 5.29 12.90
C VAL A 729 -25.58 5.46 11.50
N ARG A 730 -26.16 6.38 10.71
CA ARG A 730 -25.57 6.80 9.43
C ARG A 730 -24.39 7.72 9.71
N CYS A 731 -23.19 7.24 9.42
CA CYS A 731 -21.94 7.98 9.59
C CYS A 731 -21.13 7.94 8.30
N ARG A 732 -20.47 9.06 7.98
CA ARG A 732 -19.52 9.15 6.87
C ARG A 732 -18.19 8.54 7.28
N LEU A 733 -17.35 8.18 6.31
CA LEU A 733 -16.02 7.66 6.64
C LEU A 733 -15.19 8.69 7.42
N GLY A 734 -15.34 9.98 7.09
CA GLY A 734 -14.67 11.05 7.82
C GLY A 734 -15.16 11.22 9.26
N ASP A 735 -16.43 10.94 9.55
CA ASP A 735 -16.94 10.90 10.93
C ASP A 735 -16.30 9.75 11.71
N LEU A 736 -16.20 8.57 11.09
CA LEU A 736 -15.56 7.39 11.68
C LEU A 736 -14.08 7.64 11.96
N ALA A 737 -13.36 8.25 11.02
CA ALA A 737 -11.95 8.61 11.20
C ALA A 737 -11.77 9.66 12.32
N ARG A 738 -12.64 10.69 12.39
CA ARG A 738 -12.64 11.68 13.48
C ARG A 738 -12.97 11.07 14.83
N ALA A 739 -13.83 10.05 14.85
CA ALA A 739 -14.13 9.26 16.04
C ALA A 739 -13.00 8.30 16.46
N GLY A 740 -11.89 8.25 15.72
CA GLY A 740 -10.69 7.50 16.08
C GLY A 740 -10.48 6.20 15.31
N ALA A 741 -11.30 5.88 14.30
CA ALA A 741 -11.01 4.76 13.41
C ALA A 741 -9.68 4.97 12.68
N ARG A 742 -8.84 3.93 12.64
CA ARG A 742 -7.52 3.96 12.00
C ARG A 742 -7.51 3.03 10.80
N LEU A 743 -7.87 3.54 9.64
CA LEU A 743 -8.08 2.75 8.43
C LEU A 743 -6.77 2.53 7.69
N ASP A 744 -6.31 1.30 7.52
CA ASP A 744 -5.16 0.97 6.67
C ASP A 744 -5.44 1.41 5.21
N PRO A 745 -4.55 2.16 4.54
CA PRO A 745 -4.82 2.64 3.18
C PRO A 745 -4.99 1.48 2.21
N ALA A 746 -4.28 0.36 2.42
CA ALA A 746 -4.38 -0.82 1.58
C ALA A 746 -5.79 -1.41 1.62
N LEU A 747 -6.37 -1.49 2.83
CA LEU A 747 -7.72 -2.04 3.02
C LEU A 747 -8.77 -1.11 2.47
N LEU A 748 -8.60 0.21 2.63
CA LEU A 748 -9.51 1.19 2.05
C LEU A 748 -9.46 1.16 0.52
N ALA A 749 -8.25 1.14 -0.07
CA ALA A 749 -8.07 1.07 -1.50
C ALA A 749 -8.73 -0.19 -2.09
N ARG A 750 -8.61 -1.35 -1.42
CA ARG A 750 -9.34 -2.58 -1.81
C ARG A 750 -10.86 -2.47 -1.71
N ALA A 751 -11.39 -1.58 -0.86
CA ALA A 751 -12.83 -1.37 -0.75
C ALA A 751 -13.39 -0.43 -1.83
N LEU A 752 -12.54 0.42 -2.44
CA LEU A 752 -12.96 1.42 -3.43
C LEU A 752 -13.68 0.83 -4.67
N PRO A 753 -13.21 -0.29 -5.28
CA PRO A 753 -13.92 -0.94 -6.39
C PRO A 753 -15.40 -1.28 -6.08
N PHE A 754 -15.71 -1.49 -4.81
CA PHE A 754 -17.06 -1.86 -4.37
C PHE A 754 -17.90 -0.65 -3.94
N ALA A 755 -17.26 0.48 -3.64
CA ALA A 755 -17.88 1.72 -3.19
C ALA A 755 -18.22 2.66 -4.35
N ILE A 756 -17.42 2.64 -5.42
CA ILE A 756 -17.61 3.47 -6.62
C ILE A 756 -18.40 2.66 -7.65
N ASP A 757 -19.48 3.23 -8.20
CA ASP A 757 -20.26 2.58 -9.25
C ASP A 757 -19.48 2.62 -10.58
N ALA A 758 -19.48 1.51 -11.33
CA ALA A 758 -18.81 1.44 -12.63
C ALA A 758 -19.37 2.42 -13.66
N ARG A 759 -20.57 2.96 -13.43
CA ARG A 759 -21.17 4.02 -14.25
C ARG A 759 -20.51 5.38 -14.02
N ASP A 760 -20.00 5.64 -12.81
CA ASP A 760 -19.31 6.89 -12.48
C ASP A 760 -17.93 6.97 -13.16
N THR A 761 -17.39 5.81 -13.53
CA THR A 761 -16.13 5.69 -14.26
C THR A 761 -16.31 5.59 -15.78
N ASP A 762 -17.54 5.64 -16.32
CA ASP A 762 -17.75 5.55 -17.77
C ASP A 762 -17.10 6.74 -18.50
N GLY A 763 -16.47 6.48 -19.64
CA GLY A 763 -15.69 7.48 -20.38
C GLY A 763 -14.32 7.84 -19.80
N HIS A 764 -13.93 7.28 -18.65
CA HIS A 764 -12.61 7.50 -18.05
C HIS A 764 -11.69 6.29 -18.23
N HIS A 765 -10.44 6.51 -18.63
CA HIS A 765 -9.42 5.46 -18.71
C HIS A 765 -8.06 6.00 -18.29
N PHE A 766 -7.56 5.57 -17.13
CA PHE A 766 -6.25 5.96 -16.61
C PHE A 766 -5.83 5.05 -15.44
N THR A 767 -4.54 5.08 -15.08
CA THR A 767 -3.97 4.40 -13.92
C THR A 767 -3.23 5.39 -13.02
N ILE A 768 -3.55 5.39 -11.73
CA ILE A 768 -2.91 6.24 -10.71
C ILE A 768 -2.12 5.36 -9.75
N ALA A 769 -0.84 5.64 -9.57
CA ALA A 769 -0.05 5.06 -8.50
C ALA A 769 -0.17 5.90 -7.23
N GLN A 770 -0.81 5.37 -6.19
CA GLN A 770 -0.82 5.98 -4.86
C GLN A 770 0.29 5.35 -4.00
N GLU A 771 1.21 6.18 -3.53
CA GLU A 771 2.35 5.79 -2.73
C GLU A 771 2.27 6.42 -1.34
N ILE A 772 2.28 5.58 -0.30
CA ILE A 772 2.34 6.04 1.09
C ILE A 772 3.73 5.77 1.66
N VAL A 773 4.42 6.86 1.99
CA VAL A 773 5.82 6.87 2.43
C VAL A 773 5.86 6.94 3.94
N ASP A 774 5.81 5.78 4.59
CA ASP A 774 5.90 5.63 6.05
C ASP A 774 6.81 4.45 6.38
N GLY A 775 8.11 4.72 6.54
CA GLY A 775 9.15 3.70 6.71
C GLY A 775 9.40 2.93 5.41
N THR A 776 8.56 1.93 5.11
CA THR A 776 8.64 1.15 3.87
C THR A 776 7.57 1.65 2.89
N PRO A 777 7.95 2.26 1.76
CA PRO A 777 6.98 2.76 0.78
C PRO A 777 6.04 1.65 0.32
N ARG A 778 4.74 1.90 0.40
CA ARG A 778 3.71 1.00 -0.14
C ARG A 778 3.02 1.71 -1.29
N THR A 779 2.97 1.03 -2.43
CA THR A 779 2.32 1.54 -3.64
C THR A 779 1.10 0.69 -3.99
N TRP A 780 -0.01 1.35 -4.29
CA TRP A 780 -1.21 0.76 -4.87
C TRP A 780 -1.50 1.42 -6.20
N LEU A 781 -1.98 0.64 -7.15
CA LEU A 781 -2.36 1.12 -8.47
C LEU A 781 -3.87 1.12 -8.53
N ILE A 782 -4.43 2.29 -8.78
CA ILE A 782 -5.85 2.51 -8.98
C ILE A 782 -6.04 2.65 -10.48
N SER A 783 -6.57 1.61 -11.12
CA SER A 783 -6.81 1.57 -12.55
C SER A 783 -8.29 1.71 -12.83
N VAL A 784 -8.62 2.60 -13.76
CA VAL A 784 -9.99 2.89 -14.19
C VAL A 784 -10.09 2.52 -15.66
N ALA A 785 -11.03 1.63 -16.00
CA ALA A 785 -11.17 1.08 -17.35
C ALA A 785 -12.61 1.25 -17.88
N GLY A 786 -13.11 2.49 -17.89
CA GLY A 786 -14.44 2.84 -18.36
C GLY A 786 -15.55 2.07 -17.63
N ARG A 787 -16.37 1.35 -18.40
CA ARG A 787 -17.50 0.55 -17.88
C ARG A 787 -17.11 -0.66 -17.02
N ARG A 788 -15.83 -1.07 -17.01
CA ARG A 788 -15.37 -2.15 -16.13
C ARG A 788 -15.25 -1.70 -14.67
N GLY A 789 -15.35 -0.41 -14.40
CA GLY A 789 -15.20 0.15 -13.06
C GLY A 789 -13.75 0.43 -12.69
N LEU A 790 -13.57 0.69 -11.41
CA LEU A 790 -12.28 0.90 -10.76
C LEU A 790 -11.75 -0.43 -10.23
N SER A 791 -10.48 -0.74 -10.49
CA SER A 791 -9.75 -1.85 -9.90
C SER A 791 -8.55 -1.34 -9.10
N VAL A 792 -8.16 -2.10 -8.08
CA VAL A 792 -6.99 -1.77 -7.26
C VAL A 792 -6.08 -3.00 -7.15
N SER A 793 -4.82 -2.82 -7.50
CA SER A 793 -3.77 -3.81 -7.28
C SER A 793 -2.69 -3.27 -6.34
N ALA A 794 -2.04 -4.16 -5.61
CA ALA A 794 -0.92 -3.82 -4.74
C ALA A 794 0.40 -4.17 -5.43
N GLY A 795 1.40 -3.30 -5.30
CA GLY A 795 2.74 -3.54 -5.81
C GLY A 795 3.17 -2.59 -6.94
N PRO A 796 4.44 -2.65 -7.34
CA PRO A 796 4.93 -1.94 -8.51
C PRO A 796 4.28 -2.52 -9.78
N SER A 797 3.86 -1.64 -10.69
CA SER A 797 3.49 -2.02 -12.07
C SER A 797 4.72 -1.87 -12.96
N ASP A 798 4.84 -2.72 -13.96
CA ASP A 798 5.74 -2.48 -15.09
C ASP A 798 5.21 -1.34 -16.00
N GLU A 799 3.89 -1.11 -15.99
CA GLU A 799 3.27 -0.01 -16.73
C GLU A 799 3.46 1.33 -16.00
N ARG A 800 3.86 2.35 -16.76
CA ARG A 800 4.02 3.70 -16.23
C ARG A 800 2.63 4.29 -15.93
N PRO A 801 2.32 4.66 -14.67
CA PRO A 801 1.03 5.24 -14.33
C PRO A 801 0.88 6.65 -14.91
N ASP A 802 -0.35 7.02 -15.29
CA ASP A 802 -0.69 8.36 -15.82
C ASP A 802 -0.48 9.44 -14.76
N ALA A 803 -0.71 9.10 -13.49
CA ALA A 803 -0.41 9.96 -12.35
C ALA A 803 0.17 9.17 -11.18
N ARG A 804 1.02 9.82 -10.40
CA ARG A 804 1.55 9.31 -9.13
C ARG A 804 1.21 10.30 -8.02
N VAL A 805 0.62 9.79 -6.95
CA VAL A 805 0.28 10.54 -5.74
C VAL A 805 1.10 9.98 -4.58
N THR A 806 2.04 10.76 -4.08
CA THR A 806 2.90 10.40 -2.95
C THR A 806 2.48 11.18 -1.71
N MET A 807 2.24 10.51 -0.59
CA MET A 807 1.89 11.17 0.68
C MET A 807 2.38 10.38 1.89
N THR A 808 2.45 11.01 3.06
CA THR A 808 2.71 10.27 4.31
C THR A 808 1.42 9.64 4.84
N ARG A 809 1.54 8.68 5.76
CA ARG A 809 0.38 8.10 6.45
C ARG A 809 -0.41 9.14 7.24
N GLU A 810 0.30 10.05 7.91
CA GLU A 810 -0.33 11.13 8.67
C GLU A 810 -1.19 12.01 7.76
N THR A 811 -0.67 12.35 6.57
CA THR A 811 -1.38 13.11 5.55
C THR A 811 -2.65 12.39 5.10
N PHE A 812 -2.54 11.08 4.83
CA PHE A 812 -3.68 10.24 4.46
C PHE A 812 -4.75 10.22 5.56
N ASP A 813 -4.36 10.05 6.83
CA ASP A 813 -5.29 10.01 7.96
C ASP A 813 -5.98 11.38 8.19
N ARG A 814 -5.29 12.51 7.93
CA ARG A 814 -5.89 13.86 7.99
C ARG A 814 -6.90 14.08 6.86
N LEU A 815 -6.55 13.68 5.64
CA LEU A 815 -7.45 13.76 4.50
C LEU A 815 -8.70 12.93 4.72
N LEU A 816 -8.58 11.72 5.29
CA LEU A 816 -9.72 10.90 5.68
C LEU A 816 -10.64 11.59 6.68
N ARG A 817 -10.07 12.34 7.63
CA ARG A 817 -10.84 13.12 8.62
C ARG A 817 -11.51 14.37 8.03
N GLY A 818 -11.23 14.70 6.78
CA GLY A 818 -11.65 15.95 6.15
C GLY A 818 -10.85 17.16 6.64
N GLU A 819 -9.71 16.93 7.31
CA GLU A 819 -8.81 17.98 7.75
C GLU A 819 -7.88 18.40 6.60
N ARG A 820 -7.58 19.70 6.51
CA ARG A 820 -6.60 20.18 5.54
C ARG A 820 -5.19 19.79 6.01
N PRO A 821 -4.39 19.08 5.20
CA PRO A 821 -3.01 18.79 5.56
C PRO A 821 -2.19 20.09 5.61
N ASP A 822 -1.17 20.10 6.48
CA ASP A 822 -0.26 21.24 6.63
C ASP A 822 0.47 21.50 5.30
N ARG A 823 0.88 22.76 5.05
CA ARG A 823 1.49 23.13 3.77
C ARG A 823 2.71 22.28 3.41
N SER A 824 3.48 21.84 4.41
CA SER A 824 4.65 20.97 4.27
C SER A 824 4.32 19.49 4.07
N GLN A 825 3.09 19.07 4.40
CA GLN A 825 2.63 17.68 4.33
C GLN A 825 1.57 17.49 3.22
N LYS A 826 1.53 18.38 2.22
CA LYS A 826 0.58 18.21 1.12
C LYS A 826 0.95 16.96 0.29
N PRO A 827 -0.05 16.19 -0.16
CA PRO A 827 0.19 15.15 -1.16
C PRO A 827 0.93 15.72 -2.36
N TRP A 828 2.00 15.04 -2.75
CA TRP A 828 2.74 15.37 -3.95
C TRP A 828 2.13 14.61 -5.12
N VAL A 829 1.70 15.33 -6.15
CA VAL A 829 1.06 14.76 -7.34
C VAL A 829 1.95 15.03 -8.55
N ARG A 830 2.24 13.99 -9.32
CA ARG A 830 3.01 14.06 -10.57
C ARG A 830 2.26 13.32 -11.68
N GLY A 831 2.01 13.98 -12.81
CA GLY A 831 1.32 13.39 -13.96
C GLY A 831 -0.03 14.06 -14.20
N ASP A 832 -1.04 13.29 -14.59
CA ASP A 832 -2.38 13.80 -14.90
C ASP A 832 -3.16 14.18 -13.62
N PHE A 833 -3.34 15.48 -13.40
CA PHE A 833 -4.10 16.02 -12.28
C PHE A 833 -5.61 15.81 -12.43
N ALA A 834 -6.13 15.77 -13.65
CA ALA A 834 -7.56 15.58 -13.89
C ALA A 834 -8.01 14.17 -13.49
N ALA A 835 -7.18 13.15 -13.77
CA ALA A 835 -7.37 11.79 -13.29
C ALA A 835 -7.43 11.72 -11.75
N VAL A 836 -6.50 12.38 -11.07
CA VAL A 836 -6.44 12.42 -9.59
C VAL A 836 -7.66 13.14 -9.00
N ASP A 837 -8.06 14.27 -9.58
CA ASP A 837 -9.23 15.02 -9.14
C ASP A 837 -10.53 14.23 -9.35
N ALA A 838 -10.65 13.48 -10.46
CA ALA A 838 -11.81 12.60 -10.71
C ALA A 838 -11.91 11.48 -9.66
N VAL A 839 -10.81 10.77 -9.38
CA VAL A 839 -10.80 9.73 -8.33
C VAL A 839 -11.09 10.32 -6.96
N ARG A 840 -10.54 11.50 -6.63
CA ARG A 840 -10.87 12.18 -5.38
C ARG A 840 -12.37 12.45 -5.27
N ALA A 841 -12.99 12.99 -6.32
CA ALA A 841 -14.42 13.30 -6.32
C ALA A 841 -15.30 12.05 -6.14
N TRP A 842 -14.96 10.94 -6.80
CA TRP A 842 -15.69 9.67 -6.61
C TRP A 842 -15.53 9.10 -5.22
N ILE A 843 -14.32 9.16 -4.65
CA ILE A 843 -14.07 8.73 -3.26
C ILE A 843 -14.87 9.59 -2.29
N GLU A 844 -14.85 10.92 -2.45
CA GLU A 844 -15.65 11.82 -1.61
C GLU A 844 -17.15 11.53 -1.71
N ALA A 845 -17.66 11.28 -2.92
CA ALA A 845 -19.06 10.93 -3.14
C ALA A 845 -19.45 9.56 -2.54
N ALA A 846 -18.61 8.54 -2.71
CA ALA A 846 -18.86 7.19 -2.20
C ALA A 846 -18.78 7.09 -0.67
N LEU A 847 -18.06 8.02 -0.03
CA LEU A 847 -17.82 8.04 1.42
C LEU A 847 -18.67 9.08 2.17
N ALA A 848 -19.45 9.90 1.47
CA ALA A 848 -20.41 10.87 2.00
C ALA A 848 -21.77 10.25 2.35
#